data_AF-A0A9N8VRU2-F1
#
_entry.id   AF-A0A9N8VRU2-F1
#
_cell.length_a   1.000
_cell.length_b   1.000
_cell.length_c   1.000
_cell.angle_alpha   90.00
_cell.angle_beta   90.00
_cell.angle_gamma   90.00
#
_symmetry.space_group_name_H-M   'P 1'
#
loop_
_entity.id
_entity.type
_entity.pdbx_description
1 polymer ?
#
loop_
_entity_poly.entity_id
_entity_poly.type
_entity_poly.pdbx_seq_one_letter_code
_entity_poly.pdbx_strand_id
1 'polypeptide(L)'
;MVLMVFNNNNKQIVSTYLYLSKRLTNNTSFYLYNSSPFFQQQRLLVHSKVIFKQVEPKLSTLVEIEKLGLARRHYIKGKYGRKVFLVKKKKFEELSKETNTEEDIEGLELPRLSFFAGAQVPSSFPKEDVPELAFVGRSNVGKSSLINALGDTTTARTSDKPGLTQQINFYAAGNIFNLVDMPGYGFAYADEKIRLNWKELIETYISSRKSLKRLYVLLDARHGRHLRFLHKDGGQRILDDGRKVGSRTKFQLVLTKCDLVLSKDIARRYQLIKEELKNYRYAIETPIMVSSRSRAGIDKLRRDLLFLVNGLERAREVLRWKRTNIQKELDRTKKAKLKLELQKSAIKVTTDQIKKALENSKERSKKIKDAKAKKSKTVKDKKVTKRSEYDSNQKNHKRKAKKMKKFTSFIYLTIFIIITLFAFPNSIWAEETETEEKANVGTVIGIDLGTTYSCVGVHVNGRVEILANDQGNRITPSYVAFTDEERLVGDAAKNQAPSNPENTIFDAKRLIGRRFGDRDVQNDIKHFPFKVINKDDKPVIQVKVKGEEKTFTPEEISAMVLGKMKEIAESYLGKKVTNAVVTVPAYFNDAQRQATKDAGVIAGLNVMRIVNEPTAAAIAYGLDKTGTERQILVYDLGGGTFDVSLLSIEDGVFEVLATAGDTHLGGEDFDNRVIDYFVKLHKKKTKVDVSKELKAVGKLKREVEKAKRTLSQQMSTRIEIESFHNGKDFSETLTRAKFEELNNDLFRKTLKPVEQVLKDAGVQKEDVQDIVLVGGSTRIPKVQQLLEEFFNGKKASKNINPDEAVAYGAAVQGGILSGDDNVSEVLLVDVCPLTLGIETTGGVMTKLIPRNTVIPTKKSQIFSTAVDNQQIVLIQVYEGERSLTKDNNLLGKFELTGIPPAPRGVPQIEVTFEMDANGIMKVSAADKATGKSESITITNDKGRLSKEEIDRMVEEAEQFAEEDRIQRERIETRNQLESFVYSLKAQVADDGDLGKKLNDEDKTTIKDAVKKTIDWFDEHGHSATKEELDEKREELQSVVNPITSKLYADGESSQQSEEPLDPHDEL
;
A
#
# COMPACT_ATOMS: atom_id res chain seq x y z
N MET A 1 6.84 -53.73 9.09
CA MET A 1 7.60 -54.70 8.26
C MET A 1 6.95 -54.64 6.89
N VAL A 2 7.63 -54.38 5.78
CA VAL A 2 8.91 -54.95 5.34
C VAL A 2 9.88 -53.87 4.87
N LEU A 3 11.15 -54.23 5.05
CA LEU A 3 12.39 -53.54 4.72
C LEU A 3 12.82 -53.88 3.28
N MET A 4 13.28 -52.84 2.57
CA MET A 4 14.54 -52.77 1.81
C MET A 4 14.72 -53.35 0.38
N VAL A 5 15.72 -52.71 -0.25
CA VAL A 5 16.68 -53.11 -1.30
C VAL A 5 16.49 -52.45 -2.68
N PHE A 6 17.54 -51.75 -3.12
CA PHE A 6 17.78 -51.32 -4.50
C PHE A 6 18.48 -52.45 -5.29
N ASN A 7 18.08 -52.72 -6.53
CA ASN A 7 19.04 -53.05 -7.61
C ASN A 7 18.47 -52.82 -9.03
N ASN A 8 19.43 -52.76 -9.96
CA ASN A 8 19.49 -52.34 -11.36
C ASN A 8 18.44 -52.82 -12.37
N ASN A 9 18.34 -51.99 -13.43
CA ASN A 9 17.81 -52.20 -14.78
C ASN A 9 16.32 -51.96 -15.03
N ASN A 10 16.07 -50.90 -15.82
CA ASN A 10 15.05 -50.73 -16.87
C ASN A 10 13.54 -50.98 -16.58
N LYS A 11 12.77 -49.93 -16.90
CA LYS A 11 11.38 -49.89 -17.43
C LYS A 11 10.17 -50.07 -16.48
N GLN A 12 9.53 -48.93 -16.22
CA GLN A 12 8.10 -48.55 -16.35
C GLN A 12 6.91 -49.34 -15.73
N ILE A 13 6.12 -48.56 -14.96
CA ILE A 13 4.63 -48.36 -14.90
C ILE A 13 3.72 -49.50 -14.36
N VAL A 14 2.82 -49.18 -13.41
CA VAL A 14 1.32 -49.10 -13.54
C VAL A 14 0.63 -48.92 -12.17
N SER A 15 -0.31 -47.96 -12.14
CA SER A 15 -1.38 -47.61 -11.17
C SER A 15 -2.33 -48.79 -10.81
N THR A 16 -3.08 -48.87 -9.70
CA THR A 16 -4.45 -48.27 -9.54
C THR A 16 -5.11 -48.72 -8.20
N TYR A 17 -5.88 -47.78 -7.61
CA TYR A 17 -6.96 -47.74 -6.58
C TYR A 17 -7.58 -48.98 -5.89
N LEU A 18 -8.07 -48.77 -4.65
CA LEU A 18 -9.51 -48.95 -4.31
C LEU A 18 -9.98 -48.15 -3.05
N TYR A 19 -11.29 -47.91 -3.04
CA TYR A 19 -12.16 -46.98 -2.29
C TYR A 19 -13.02 -47.75 -1.25
N LEU A 20 -13.50 -47.13 -0.14
CA LEU A 20 -14.91 -47.16 0.34
C LEU A 20 -15.16 -46.67 1.79
N SER A 21 -16.37 -46.12 1.93
CA SER A 21 -17.06 -45.35 2.98
C SER A 21 -17.64 -46.11 4.20
N LYS A 22 -18.01 -45.39 5.30
CA LYS A 22 -19.42 -45.32 5.82
C LYS A 22 -19.65 -44.42 7.07
N ARG A 23 -20.82 -43.74 7.01
CA ARG A 23 -21.72 -43.00 7.95
C ARG A 23 -21.63 -43.22 9.48
N LEU A 24 -22.07 -42.19 10.26
CA LEU A 24 -23.23 -42.12 11.21
C LEU A 24 -23.18 -40.79 12.02
N THR A 25 -24.02 -39.77 11.75
CA THR A 25 -25.31 -39.36 12.38
C THR A 25 -25.30 -38.62 13.74
N ASN A 26 -25.98 -37.46 13.73
CA ASN A 26 -26.90 -36.88 14.74
C ASN A 26 -26.48 -35.74 15.72
N ASN A 27 -27.09 -34.58 15.44
CA ASN A 27 -27.97 -33.74 16.30
C ASN A 27 -27.44 -32.74 17.35
N THR A 28 -28.23 -31.65 17.44
CA THR A 28 -28.35 -30.52 18.41
C THR A 28 -27.39 -29.34 18.22
N SER A 29 -27.75 -28.10 17.81
CA SER A 29 -28.89 -27.15 18.03
C SER A 29 -28.67 -26.14 19.18
N PHE A 30 -28.44 -24.87 18.77
CA PHE A 30 -28.87 -23.57 19.35
C PHE A 30 -28.34 -23.06 20.72
N TYR A 31 -27.72 -21.87 20.78
CA TYR A 31 -28.37 -20.54 20.99
C TYR A 31 -27.35 -19.37 21.07
N LEU A 32 -27.79 -18.21 20.57
CA LEU A 32 -27.19 -16.86 20.55
C LEU A 32 -27.29 -16.13 21.90
N TYR A 33 -26.41 -15.13 22.13
CA TYR A 33 -26.70 -13.70 22.43
C TYR A 33 -25.37 -12.98 22.81
N ASN A 34 -24.82 -12.03 22.03
CA ASN A 34 -25.15 -10.60 21.83
C ASN A 34 -24.78 -9.69 23.04
N SER A 35 -23.78 -8.79 22.85
CA SER A 35 -23.85 -7.31 23.03
C SER A 35 -22.52 -6.66 23.51
N SER A 36 -21.98 -5.81 22.64
CA SER A 36 -20.90 -4.79 22.81
C SER A 36 -21.46 -3.50 23.49
N PRO A 37 -20.86 -2.28 23.51
CA PRO A 37 -19.47 -1.77 23.28
C PRO A 37 -19.00 -0.67 24.30
N PHE A 38 -17.74 -0.18 24.23
CA PHE A 38 -17.40 1.27 24.07
C PHE A 38 -15.87 1.57 24.00
N PHE A 39 -15.44 2.19 22.88
CA PHE A 39 -14.44 3.29 22.66
C PHE A 39 -12.97 3.15 23.18
N GLN A 40 -11.88 3.55 22.49
CA GLN A 40 -11.62 4.55 21.45
C GLN A 40 -10.14 4.44 20.93
N GLN A 41 -9.90 4.71 19.63
CA GLN A 41 -8.71 5.36 18.95
C GLN A 41 -7.26 4.84 19.16
N GLN A 42 -6.26 4.93 18.25
CA GLN A 42 -6.08 5.19 16.79
C GLN A 42 -4.60 4.89 16.41
N ARG A 43 -4.37 4.37 15.17
CA ARG A 43 -3.31 4.62 14.13
C ARG A 43 -1.79 4.58 14.44
N LEU A 44 -1.01 3.64 13.85
CA LEU A 44 -0.20 3.65 12.58
C LEU A 44 1.18 4.37 12.71
N LEU A 45 2.32 4.06 12.08
CA LEU A 45 2.98 2.93 11.35
C LEU A 45 4.47 3.40 11.12
N VAL A 46 5.56 2.64 11.40
CA VAL A 46 6.55 2.04 10.42
C VAL A 46 7.48 3.04 9.67
N HIS A 47 8.83 2.97 9.53
CA HIS A 47 9.90 1.94 9.71
C HIS A 47 11.33 2.57 9.62
N SER A 48 12.35 1.97 10.27
CA SER A 48 13.58 1.48 9.60
C SER A 48 14.45 0.60 10.53
N LYS A 49 15.17 -0.37 9.91
CA LYS A 49 16.05 -1.41 10.53
C LYS A 49 17.20 -0.76 11.33
N VAL A 50 17.79 -1.30 12.41
CA VAL A 50 18.52 -2.59 12.58
C VAL A 50 18.79 -2.80 14.10
N ILE A 51 18.96 -4.06 14.52
CA ILE A 51 19.58 -4.60 15.76
C ILE A 51 18.63 -4.77 16.97
N PHE A 52 18.31 -6.04 17.27
CA PHE A 52 17.64 -6.46 18.51
C PHE A 52 18.52 -6.15 19.74
N LYS A 53 18.30 -5.00 20.38
CA LYS A 53 18.49 -4.84 21.84
C LYS A 53 17.11 -4.59 22.46
N GLN A 54 16.73 -5.48 23.37
CA GLN A 54 15.44 -5.45 24.04
C GLN A 54 15.51 -4.44 25.19
N VAL A 55 15.00 -3.23 24.99
CA VAL A 55 14.77 -2.23 26.05
C VAL A 55 13.27 -1.95 26.10
N GLU A 56 12.70 -1.98 27.32
CA GLU A 56 11.28 -1.68 27.57
C GLU A 56 10.91 -0.25 27.12
N PRO A 57 9.81 -0.02 26.37
CA PRO A 57 9.44 1.31 25.93
C PRO A 57 8.69 2.07 27.04
N LYS A 58 9.24 3.20 27.48
CA LYS A 58 8.48 4.28 28.14
C LYS A 58 8.03 5.29 27.07
N LEU A 59 6.79 5.75 27.18
CA LEU A 59 6.02 6.48 26.17
C LEU A 59 6.50 7.92 25.83
N SER A 60 7.67 8.36 26.28
CA SER A 60 8.06 9.79 26.25
C SER A 60 9.15 10.14 25.22
N THR A 61 9.45 9.29 24.24
CA THR A 61 10.61 9.50 23.34
C THR A 61 10.31 9.32 21.84
N LEU A 62 9.05 9.49 21.41
CA LEU A 62 8.63 9.32 20.02
C LEU A 62 8.16 10.61 19.31
N VAL A 63 8.54 11.79 19.80
CA VAL A 63 8.11 13.09 19.20
C VAL A 63 9.25 13.86 18.49
N GLU A 64 10.49 13.37 18.46
CA GLU A 64 11.62 14.17 17.91
C GLU A 64 12.40 13.55 16.74
N ILE A 65 11.97 12.42 16.17
CA ILE A 65 12.67 11.79 15.04
C ILE A 65 11.72 11.64 13.84
N GLU A 66 11.23 12.77 13.37
CA GLU A 66 10.64 12.89 12.03
C GLU A 66 11.19 14.10 11.25
N LYS A 67 12.09 14.90 11.84
CA LYS A 67 12.44 16.22 11.28
C LYS A 67 13.67 16.35 10.40
N LEU A 68 14.51 15.33 10.16
CA LEU A 68 15.70 15.55 9.29
C LEU A 68 16.15 14.30 8.53
N GLY A 69 15.86 14.26 7.23
CA GLY A 69 16.55 13.41 6.26
C GLY A 69 17.09 14.24 5.11
N LEU A 70 18.42 14.29 4.92
CA LEU A 70 19.09 14.63 3.65
C LEU A 70 20.52 14.04 3.61
N ALA A 71 21.05 13.84 2.40
CA ALA A 71 21.90 12.72 2.02
C ALA A 71 23.37 13.04 1.60
N ARG A 72 24.15 11.95 1.40
CA ARG A 72 25.30 11.69 0.46
C ARG A 72 26.77 12.13 0.76
N ARG A 73 27.62 11.08 0.82
CA ARG A 73 29.02 10.80 0.31
C ARG A 73 30.10 11.91 0.19
N HIS A 74 31.31 11.66 0.72
CA HIS A 74 32.62 11.56 0.00
C HIS A 74 33.79 11.09 0.92
N TYR A 75 34.79 10.43 0.32
CA TYR A 75 36.02 9.85 0.90
C TYR A 75 37.22 10.80 0.72
N ILE A 76 38.23 10.81 1.64
CA ILE A 76 39.71 10.74 1.40
C ILE A 76 40.53 11.00 2.70
N LYS A 77 41.66 10.28 2.78
CA LYS A 77 42.71 10.12 3.82
C LYS A 77 43.56 11.37 4.17
N GLY A 78 44.12 11.38 5.40
CA GLY A 78 45.48 11.89 5.71
C GLY A 78 45.68 12.49 7.13
N LYS A 79 46.10 11.71 8.16
CA LYS A 79 47.38 11.77 8.94
C LYS A 79 48.06 13.17 8.96
N TYR A 80 48.43 13.85 10.06
CA TYR A 80 48.65 13.60 11.50
C TYR A 80 48.65 14.96 12.24
N GLY A 81 48.18 15.03 13.51
CA GLY A 81 48.48 16.18 14.39
C GLY A 81 47.55 16.39 15.60
N ARG A 82 47.86 15.72 16.71
CA ARG A 82 47.36 15.89 18.12
C ARG A 82 47.22 17.38 18.55
N LYS A 83 46.42 17.85 19.52
CA LYS A 83 45.68 17.28 20.67
C LYS A 83 44.84 18.41 21.37
N VAL A 84 43.55 18.16 21.68
CA VAL A 84 42.72 18.52 22.88
C VAL A 84 42.57 20.03 23.30
N PHE A 85 41.47 20.59 23.87
CA PHE A 85 40.34 20.12 24.69
C PHE A 85 39.11 21.02 24.50
N LEU A 86 37.91 20.44 24.39
CA LEU A 86 36.64 21.17 24.51
C LEU A 86 35.63 20.34 25.31
N VAL A 87 35.29 20.89 26.48
CA VAL A 87 34.35 20.33 27.47
C VAL A 87 32.94 20.72 27.05
N LYS A 88 32.21 19.82 26.38
CA LYS A 88 30.75 19.82 26.23
C LYS A 88 30.27 18.36 26.11
N LYS A 89 29.01 18.11 26.52
CA LYS A 89 28.24 16.86 26.29
C LYS A 89 28.65 15.55 26.99
N LYS A 90 29.87 15.42 27.53
CA LYS A 90 30.35 14.17 28.16
C LYS A 90 29.73 13.80 29.53
N LYS A 91 29.12 14.75 30.24
CA LYS A 91 28.74 14.57 31.66
C LYS A 91 27.34 14.02 31.91
N PHE A 92 26.48 13.94 30.89
CA PHE A 92 25.17 13.27 31.00
C PHE A 92 25.22 11.84 30.42
N GLU A 93 26.11 11.60 29.44
CA GLU A 93 26.48 10.25 28.98
C GLU A 93 27.42 9.51 29.94
N GLU A 94 28.15 10.20 30.83
CA GLU A 94 28.96 9.55 31.89
C GLU A 94 28.11 9.10 33.11
N LEU A 95 26.90 9.65 33.31
CA LEU A 95 26.01 9.25 34.42
C LEU A 95 25.04 8.10 34.07
N SER A 96 24.81 7.82 32.78
CA SER A 96 24.11 6.59 32.33
C SER A 96 25.06 5.41 32.07
N LYS A 97 26.38 5.65 32.07
CA LYS A 97 27.41 4.61 31.91
C LYS A 97 27.74 3.85 33.21
N GLU A 98 27.30 4.32 34.38
CA GLU A 98 27.54 3.63 35.66
C GLU A 98 26.34 2.80 36.17
N THR A 99 25.39 2.44 35.30
CA THR A 99 24.30 1.50 35.63
C THR A 99 24.05 0.41 34.57
N ASN A 100 25.02 0.10 33.72
CA ASN A 100 24.95 -1.10 32.89
C ASN A 100 25.53 -2.32 33.62
N THR A 101 24.65 -3.05 34.30
CA THR A 101 24.87 -4.45 34.70
C THR A 101 24.79 -5.40 33.49
N GLU A 102 25.51 -5.12 32.41
CA GLU A 102 25.66 -6.03 31.25
C GLU A 102 27.08 -6.60 31.10
N GLU A 103 28.10 -6.02 31.74
CA GLU A 103 29.51 -6.47 31.59
C GLU A 103 29.94 -7.61 32.54
N ASP A 104 29.11 -8.03 33.50
CA ASP A 104 29.42 -9.19 34.39
C ASP A 104 28.80 -10.53 33.90
N ILE A 105 28.28 -10.61 32.67
CA ILE A 105 27.65 -11.82 32.10
C ILE A 105 28.39 -12.34 30.85
N GLU A 106 29.42 -11.66 30.36
CA GLU A 106 30.33 -12.23 29.36
C GLU A 106 31.23 -13.29 30.01
N GLY A 107 30.78 -14.55 29.96
CA GLY A 107 31.57 -15.70 30.42
C GLY A 107 30.78 -16.92 30.91
N LEU A 108 29.45 -16.85 31.03
CA LEU A 108 28.63 -18.04 31.37
C LEU A 108 28.10 -18.72 30.12
N GLU A 109 28.89 -19.62 29.56
CA GLU A 109 28.40 -20.55 28.55
C GLU A 109 27.65 -21.71 29.21
N LEU A 110 26.50 -22.09 28.63
CA LEU A 110 25.75 -23.27 29.04
C LEU A 110 26.61 -24.50 28.65
N PRO A 111 26.92 -25.42 29.58
CA PRO A 111 27.72 -26.60 29.26
C PRO A 111 27.10 -27.43 28.13
N ARG A 112 27.93 -28.15 27.35
CA ARG A 112 27.40 -29.05 26.31
C ARG A 112 26.39 -30.03 26.92
N LEU A 113 25.24 -30.15 26.26
CA LEU A 113 24.16 -31.03 26.71
C LEU A 113 24.49 -32.49 26.41
N SER A 114 24.41 -33.34 27.43
CA SER A 114 24.53 -34.80 27.31
C SER A 114 23.21 -35.49 27.65
N PHE A 115 22.72 -36.33 26.74
CA PHE A 115 21.57 -37.20 27.02
C PHE A 115 21.98 -38.26 28.05
N PHE A 116 21.20 -38.45 29.11
CA PHE A 116 21.52 -39.43 30.15
C PHE A 116 20.37 -40.36 30.54
N ALA A 117 19.12 -40.00 30.27
CA ALA A 117 17.97 -40.86 30.57
C ALA A 117 16.79 -40.61 29.63
N GLY A 118 16.03 -41.67 29.38
CA GLY A 118 14.71 -41.62 28.73
C GLY A 118 13.71 -42.41 29.57
N ALA A 119 12.54 -41.83 29.84
CA ALA A 119 11.52 -42.45 30.68
C ALA A 119 10.22 -42.67 29.90
N GLN A 120 9.77 -43.92 29.84
CA GLN A 120 8.52 -44.33 29.17
C GLN A 120 7.36 -44.53 30.14
N VAL A 121 7.67 -44.72 31.42
CA VAL A 121 6.70 -44.92 32.51
C VAL A 121 7.12 -44.10 33.74
N PRO A 122 6.20 -43.67 34.63
CA PRO A 122 6.55 -42.86 35.80
C PRO A 122 7.58 -43.48 36.74
N SER A 123 7.65 -44.81 36.85
CA SER A 123 8.67 -45.50 37.66
C SER A 123 10.09 -45.44 37.07
N SER A 124 10.23 -45.09 35.78
CA SER A 124 11.52 -44.96 35.07
C SER A 124 12.12 -43.55 35.11
N PHE A 125 11.51 -42.67 35.89
CA PHE A 125 11.94 -41.31 36.13
C PHE A 125 13.32 -41.25 36.83
N PRO A 126 14.31 -40.51 36.31
CA PRO A 126 15.62 -40.37 36.95
C PRO A 126 15.53 -39.63 38.29
N LYS A 127 16.58 -39.77 39.10
CA LYS A 127 16.72 -39.10 40.40
C LYS A 127 16.72 -37.57 40.25
N GLU A 128 16.11 -36.89 41.22
CA GLU A 128 15.91 -35.44 41.26
C GLU A 128 17.13 -34.70 41.86
N ASP A 129 18.33 -34.98 41.33
CA ASP A 129 19.59 -34.51 41.92
C ASP A 129 19.89 -33.03 41.61
N VAL A 130 19.34 -32.50 40.52
CA VAL A 130 19.52 -31.11 40.07
C VAL A 130 18.18 -30.50 39.61
N PRO A 131 18.05 -29.16 39.57
CA PRO A 131 16.87 -28.50 39.03
C PRO A 131 16.53 -28.93 37.60
N GLU A 132 15.24 -29.00 37.25
CA GLU A 132 14.79 -29.42 35.92
C GLU A 132 13.98 -28.30 35.22
N LEU A 133 14.22 -28.14 33.92
CA LEU A 133 13.53 -27.19 33.05
C LEU A 133 12.93 -27.96 31.86
N ALA A 134 11.61 -28.02 31.79
CA ALA A 134 10.90 -28.86 30.83
C ALA A 134 10.36 -28.09 29.63
N PHE A 135 10.42 -28.70 28.45
CA PHE A 135 9.89 -28.17 27.20
C PHE A 135 8.74 -29.04 26.69
N VAL A 136 7.60 -28.42 26.41
CA VAL A 136 6.39 -29.07 25.87
C VAL A 136 5.89 -28.31 24.64
N GLY A 137 5.30 -29.00 23.66
CA GLY A 137 5.01 -28.41 22.36
C GLY A 137 4.47 -29.42 21.35
N ARG A 138 3.66 -28.96 20.39
CA ARG A 138 2.92 -29.81 19.44
C ARG A 138 3.82 -30.74 18.63
N SER A 139 4.93 -30.23 18.09
CA SER A 139 5.86 -30.96 17.23
C SER A 139 7.10 -31.40 18.00
N ASN A 140 7.60 -32.62 17.75
CA ASN A 140 8.88 -33.08 18.30
C ASN A 140 10.07 -32.36 17.63
N VAL A 141 10.01 -32.13 16.32
CA VAL A 141 11.05 -31.38 15.58
C VAL A 141 11.34 -30.03 16.23
N GLY A 142 10.29 -29.22 16.47
CA GLY A 142 10.48 -27.87 17.02
C GLY A 142 11.16 -27.83 18.38
N LYS A 143 10.86 -28.81 19.25
CA LYS A 143 11.45 -28.91 20.60
C LYS A 143 12.88 -29.40 20.55
N SER A 144 13.13 -30.52 19.87
CA SER A 144 14.47 -31.08 19.77
C SER A 144 15.43 -30.15 19.02
N SER A 145 14.95 -29.41 18.00
CA SER A 145 15.72 -28.33 17.35
C SER A 145 16.04 -27.17 18.30
N LEU A 146 15.14 -26.81 19.21
CA LEU A 146 15.41 -25.78 20.22
C LEU A 146 16.44 -26.26 21.25
N ILE A 147 16.31 -27.49 21.74
CA ILE A 147 17.26 -28.08 22.70
C ILE A 147 18.66 -28.19 22.10
N ASN A 148 18.77 -28.66 20.85
CA ASN A 148 20.03 -28.68 20.10
C ASN A 148 20.63 -27.27 19.96
N ALA A 149 19.80 -26.28 19.59
CA ALA A 149 20.22 -24.89 19.52
C ALA A 149 20.63 -24.32 20.88
N LEU A 150 20.04 -24.76 22.00
CA LEU A 150 20.41 -24.32 23.35
C LEU A 150 21.74 -24.91 23.82
N GLY A 151 22.05 -26.15 23.44
CA GLY A 151 23.29 -26.83 23.85
C GLY A 151 24.47 -26.71 22.89
N ASP A 152 24.28 -26.13 21.70
CA ASP A 152 25.22 -26.25 20.58
C ASP A 152 25.60 -27.70 20.29
N THR A 153 24.59 -28.57 20.27
CA THR A 153 24.75 -30.01 20.06
C THR A 153 23.76 -30.54 19.03
N THR A 154 23.93 -31.79 18.61
CA THR A 154 22.96 -32.57 17.84
C THR A 154 22.36 -33.71 18.67
N THR A 155 22.46 -33.61 20.00
CA THR A 155 22.15 -34.69 20.94
C THR A 155 20.66 -35.05 20.97
N ALA A 156 19.77 -34.07 20.78
CA ALA A 156 18.33 -34.31 20.71
C ALA A 156 17.93 -34.77 19.30
N ARG A 157 17.29 -35.93 19.21
CA ARG A 157 16.87 -36.51 17.91
C ARG A 157 15.73 -35.70 17.29
N THR A 158 15.97 -35.10 16.14
CA THR A 158 14.92 -34.44 15.35
C THR A 158 14.19 -35.47 14.49
N SER A 159 12.88 -35.66 14.71
CA SER A 159 12.04 -36.53 13.89
C SER A 159 10.78 -35.80 13.43
N ASP A 160 10.55 -35.81 12.11
CA ASP A 160 9.44 -35.19 11.40
C ASP A 160 8.15 -36.02 11.43
N LYS A 161 8.21 -37.28 11.87
CA LYS A 161 7.03 -38.15 12.03
C LYS A 161 6.42 -37.99 13.44
N PRO A 162 5.16 -37.52 13.55
CA PRO A 162 4.41 -37.57 14.81
C PRO A 162 4.32 -39.04 15.26
N GLY A 163 4.57 -39.34 16.54
CA GLY A 163 4.52 -40.74 17.02
C GLY A 163 5.85 -41.34 17.48
N LEU A 164 6.99 -40.88 16.94
CA LEU A 164 8.28 -41.57 17.13
C LEU A 164 8.97 -41.32 18.47
N THR A 165 8.70 -40.19 19.14
CA THR A 165 9.24 -39.92 20.48
C THR A 165 8.24 -40.41 21.52
N GLN A 166 8.50 -41.59 22.09
CA GLN A 166 7.58 -42.26 23.03
C GLN A 166 7.95 -42.09 24.51
N GLN A 167 8.91 -41.23 24.82
CA GLN A 167 9.49 -41.11 26.16
C GLN A 167 9.83 -39.65 26.49
N ILE A 168 9.86 -39.33 27.79
CA ILE A 168 10.43 -38.07 28.29
C ILE A 168 11.95 -38.22 28.28
N ASN A 169 12.66 -37.34 27.57
CA ASN A 169 14.12 -37.38 27.47
C ASN A 169 14.76 -36.35 28.40
N PHE A 170 15.84 -36.74 29.06
CA PHE A 170 16.58 -35.92 30.02
C PHE A 170 18.00 -35.66 29.52
N TYR A 171 18.38 -34.39 29.52
CA TYR A 171 19.69 -33.92 29.10
C TYR A 171 20.35 -33.16 30.23
N ALA A 172 21.55 -33.57 30.64
CA ALA A 172 22.32 -32.91 31.67
C ALA A 172 23.05 -31.70 31.07
N ALA A 173 22.89 -30.54 31.69
CA ALA A 173 23.70 -29.34 31.43
C ALA A 173 24.83 -29.27 32.47
N GLY A 174 25.77 -30.22 32.39
CA GLY A 174 26.75 -30.46 33.46
C GLY A 174 26.07 -30.85 34.77
N ASN A 175 26.56 -30.34 35.90
CA ASN A 175 25.97 -30.55 37.24
C ASN A 175 25.03 -29.41 37.67
N ILE A 176 24.56 -28.59 36.72
CA ILE A 176 23.85 -27.33 37.02
C ILE A 176 22.33 -27.53 37.01
N PHE A 177 21.78 -28.13 35.95
CA PHE A 177 20.37 -28.47 35.80
C PHE A 177 20.17 -29.48 34.68
N ASN A 178 18.98 -30.07 34.59
CA ASN A 178 18.58 -30.90 33.46
C ASN A 178 17.57 -30.17 32.56
N LEU A 179 17.74 -30.30 31.24
CA LEU A 179 16.71 -29.99 30.27
C LEU A 179 15.88 -31.24 29.98
N VAL A 180 14.57 -31.06 29.93
CA VAL A 180 13.62 -32.16 29.76
C VAL A 180 12.78 -31.96 28.50
N ASP A 181 12.89 -32.87 27.54
CA ASP A 181 12.12 -32.88 26.28
C ASP A 181 10.92 -33.82 26.43
N MET A 182 9.72 -33.25 26.47
CA MET A 182 8.48 -34.03 26.61
C MET A 182 7.99 -34.56 25.25
N PRO A 183 7.22 -35.65 25.22
CA PRO A 183 6.50 -36.04 24.00
C PRO A 183 5.61 -34.91 23.47
N GLY A 184 5.53 -34.78 22.14
CA GLY A 184 4.68 -33.78 21.50
C GLY A 184 3.20 -34.15 21.53
N TYR A 185 2.34 -33.16 21.80
CA TYR A 185 0.89 -33.36 21.89
C TYR A 185 0.15 -33.27 20.54
N GLY A 186 0.87 -33.10 19.42
CA GLY A 186 0.29 -33.11 18.08
C GLY A 186 -0.14 -34.52 17.67
N PHE A 187 -1.34 -34.90 18.08
CA PHE A 187 -1.80 -36.28 18.14
C PHE A 187 -2.55 -36.81 16.92
N ALA A 188 -2.55 -36.09 15.79
CA ALA A 188 -3.46 -36.34 14.67
C ALA A 188 -3.36 -37.76 14.03
N TYR A 189 -2.28 -38.51 14.28
CA TYR A 189 -2.01 -39.80 13.65
C TYR A 189 -1.59 -40.92 14.63
N ALA A 190 -1.63 -40.68 15.95
CA ALA A 190 -1.23 -41.68 16.96
C ALA A 190 -2.45 -42.44 17.51
N ASP A 191 -2.29 -43.72 17.78
CA ASP A 191 -3.32 -44.56 18.40
C ASP A 191 -3.79 -43.96 19.74
N GLU A 192 -5.08 -44.08 20.04
CA GLU A 192 -5.69 -43.52 21.26
C GLU A 192 -5.00 -44.00 22.54
N LYS A 193 -4.57 -45.26 22.59
CA LYS A 193 -3.85 -45.82 23.73
C LYS A 193 -2.49 -45.15 23.95
N ILE A 194 -1.78 -44.83 22.86
CA ILE A 194 -0.49 -44.13 22.93
C ILE A 194 -0.69 -42.69 23.42
N ARG A 195 -1.75 -42.02 22.95
CA ARG A 195 -2.09 -40.66 23.36
C ARG A 195 -2.45 -40.58 24.84
N LEU A 196 -3.20 -41.57 25.35
CA LEU A 196 -3.52 -41.68 26.78
C LEU A 196 -2.28 -41.95 27.63
N ASN A 197 -1.42 -42.89 27.22
CA ASN A 197 -0.17 -43.17 27.94
C ASN A 197 0.76 -41.96 28.00
N TRP A 198 0.90 -41.23 26.90
CA TRP A 198 1.71 -40.00 26.88
C TRP A 198 1.11 -38.89 27.73
N LYS A 199 -0.21 -38.76 27.72
CA LYS A 199 -0.91 -37.82 28.56
C LYS A 199 -0.64 -38.12 30.05
N GLU A 200 -0.86 -39.37 30.47
CA GLU A 200 -0.62 -39.83 31.83
C GLU A 200 0.85 -39.61 32.25
N LEU A 201 1.80 -39.91 31.37
CA LEU A 201 3.24 -39.73 31.62
C LEU A 201 3.61 -38.25 31.82
N ILE A 202 3.08 -37.34 30.99
CA ILE A 202 3.33 -35.89 31.08
C ILE A 202 2.69 -35.32 32.34
N GLU A 203 1.44 -35.68 32.64
CA GLU A 203 0.73 -35.21 33.83
C GLU A 203 1.39 -35.70 35.11
N THR A 204 1.80 -36.97 35.16
CA THR A 204 2.50 -37.54 36.31
C THR A 204 3.85 -36.84 36.50
N TYR A 205 4.60 -36.58 35.44
CA TYR A 205 5.86 -35.83 35.54
C TYR A 205 5.65 -34.39 36.06
N ILE A 206 4.72 -33.62 35.47
CA ILE A 206 4.51 -32.22 35.88
C ILE A 206 4.06 -32.12 37.34
N SER A 207 3.30 -33.10 37.82
CA SER A 207 2.74 -33.10 39.17
C SER A 207 3.64 -33.68 40.24
N SER A 208 4.43 -34.71 39.93
CA SER A 208 5.21 -35.43 40.93
C SER A 208 6.62 -34.84 41.15
N ARG A 209 7.13 -34.04 40.20
CA ARG A 209 8.53 -33.61 40.17
C ARG A 209 8.79 -32.33 40.96
N LYS A 210 9.53 -32.46 42.07
CA LYS A 210 9.90 -31.33 42.95
C LYS A 210 11.08 -30.52 42.39
N SER A 211 11.93 -31.17 41.61
CA SER A 211 13.04 -30.58 40.85
C SER A 211 12.59 -29.61 39.76
N LEU A 212 11.37 -29.76 39.21
CA LEU A 212 10.88 -28.96 38.09
C LEU A 212 10.70 -27.48 38.47
N LYS A 213 11.49 -26.57 37.87
CA LYS A 213 11.48 -25.12 38.16
C LYS A 213 10.67 -24.30 37.17
N ARG A 214 10.53 -24.76 35.93
CA ARG A 214 9.82 -24.05 34.85
C ARG A 214 9.34 -25.01 33.78
N LEU A 215 8.16 -24.73 33.26
CA LEU A 215 7.63 -25.35 32.05
C LEU A 215 7.68 -24.34 30.90
N TYR A 216 8.35 -24.67 29.82
CA TYR A 216 8.41 -23.87 28.59
C TYR A 216 7.48 -24.48 27.55
N VAL A 217 6.48 -23.70 27.13
CA VAL A 217 5.46 -24.14 26.18
C VAL A 217 5.75 -23.55 24.82
N LEU A 218 6.08 -24.41 23.86
CA LEU A 218 6.53 -24.02 22.52
C LEU A 218 5.36 -23.83 21.57
N LEU A 219 5.31 -22.64 20.97
CA LEU A 219 4.37 -22.28 19.92
C LEU A 219 5.13 -22.01 18.62
N ASP A 220 4.65 -22.57 17.51
CA ASP A 220 5.21 -22.26 16.19
C ASP A 220 4.67 -20.89 15.76
N ALA A 221 5.56 -19.90 15.66
CA ALA A 221 5.19 -18.53 15.37
C ALA A 221 4.45 -18.43 14.04
N ARG A 222 4.65 -19.33 13.06
CA ARG A 222 3.97 -19.29 11.75
C ARG A 222 2.47 -19.56 11.84
N HIS A 223 2.03 -20.30 12.86
CA HIS A 223 0.65 -20.75 13.02
C HIS A 223 -0.06 -20.11 14.24
N GLY A 224 0.67 -19.48 15.16
CA GLY A 224 0.13 -18.92 16.42
C GLY A 224 -0.50 -17.54 16.27
N ARG A 225 -1.67 -17.42 15.62
CA ARG A 225 -2.39 -16.14 15.46
C ARG A 225 -3.28 -15.76 16.69
N HIS A 226 -3.71 -16.73 17.51
CA HIS A 226 -4.46 -16.54 18.79
C HIS A 226 -4.26 -17.76 19.72
N LEU A 227 -4.34 -17.68 21.06
CA LEU A 227 -4.29 -18.90 21.91
C LEU A 227 -5.55 -19.79 21.77
N ARG A 228 -6.56 -19.42 20.96
CA ARG A 228 -7.70 -20.30 20.61
C ARG A 228 -7.30 -21.67 20.02
N PHE A 229 -6.09 -21.84 19.46
CA PHE A 229 -5.62 -23.18 19.07
C PHE A 229 -5.22 -24.06 20.26
N LEU A 230 -4.88 -23.49 21.43
CA LEU A 230 -4.73 -24.27 22.67
C LEU A 230 -6.06 -24.96 23.00
N HIS A 231 -7.20 -24.28 22.78
CA HIS A 231 -8.53 -24.84 22.98
C HIS A 231 -8.90 -25.97 21.99
N LYS A 232 -8.52 -25.86 20.71
CA LYS A 232 -8.91 -26.85 19.66
C LYS A 232 -8.02 -28.11 19.60
N ASP A 233 -6.73 -28.02 19.97
CA ASP A 233 -5.74 -29.11 19.78
C ASP A 233 -5.22 -29.74 21.09
N GLY A 234 -5.87 -29.48 22.23
CA GLY A 234 -5.53 -30.11 23.52
C GLY A 234 -4.46 -29.40 24.36
N GLY A 235 -3.91 -28.28 23.88
CA GLY A 235 -2.95 -27.45 24.64
C GLY A 235 -3.55 -26.76 25.86
N GLN A 236 -4.85 -26.44 25.83
CA GLN A 236 -5.62 -25.93 26.97
C GLN A 236 -5.67 -26.98 28.08
N ARG A 237 -5.85 -28.26 27.71
CA ARG A 237 -5.88 -29.38 28.65
C ARG A 237 -4.55 -29.58 29.35
N ILE A 238 -3.40 -29.42 28.69
CA ILE A 238 -2.08 -29.48 29.37
C ILE A 238 -1.91 -28.33 30.38
N LEU A 239 -2.51 -27.17 30.12
CA LEU A 239 -2.47 -26.00 30.99
C LEU A 239 -3.55 -26.01 32.10
N ASP A 240 -4.72 -26.60 31.83
CA ASP A 240 -5.83 -26.81 32.76
C ASP A 240 -5.63 -28.07 33.61
N ASP A 241 -4.95 -29.10 33.12
CA ASP A 241 -4.57 -30.26 33.93
C ASP A 241 -3.44 -29.83 34.89
N GLY A 242 -2.61 -28.82 34.54
CA GLY A 242 -1.80 -28.07 35.51
C GLY A 242 -2.60 -27.39 36.64
N ARG A 243 -3.87 -27.01 36.41
CA ARG A 243 -4.81 -26.56 37.47
C ARG A 243 -5.30 -27.72 38.34
N LYS A 244 -5.47 -28.92 37.78
CA LYS A 244 -5.96 -30.12 38.52
C LYS A 244 -4.86 -30.84 39.29
N VAL A 245 -3.62 -30.81 38.81
CA VAL A 245 -2.52 -31.57 39.40
C VAL A 245 -1.55 -30.69 40.20
N GLY A 246 -2.07 -29.90 41.15
CA GLY A 246 -1.34 -29.37 42.33
C GLY A 246 0.01 -28.65 42.13
N SER A 247 0.47 -28.40 40.90
CA SER A 247 1.85 -27.97 40.65
C SER A 247 1.96 -26.46 40.82
N ARG A 248 2.86 -26.02 41.70
CA ARG A 248 3.21 -24.60 41.91
C ARG A 248 4.10 -24.04 40.80
N THR A 249 4.25 -24.76 39.69
CA THR A 249 5.25 -24.49 38.65
C THR A 249 4.75 -23.47 37.64
N LYS A 250 5.42 -22.33 37.55
CA LYS A 250 5.12 -21.32 36.52
C LYS A 250 5.47 -21.85 35.13
N PHE A 251 4.67 -21.49 34.12
CA PHE A 251 4.98 -21.75 32.73
C PHE A 251 5.29 -20.46 31.96
N GLN A 252 6.09 -20.58 30.91
CA GLN A 252 6.44 -19.48 30.02
C GLN A 252 6.32 -19.90 28.56
N LEU A 253 5.69 -19.06 27.74
CA LEU A 253 5.57 -19.33 26.32
C LEU A 253 6.88 -19.05 25.59
N VAL A 254 7.24 -19.94 24.67
CA VAL A 254 8.37 -19.76 23.75
C VAL A 254 7.82 -19.77 22.32
N LEU A 255 7.86 -18.62 21.66
CA LEU A 255 7.53 -18.48 20.25
C LEU A 255 8.75 -18.89 19.43
N THR A 256 8.61 -19.98 18.67
CA THR A 256 9.67 -20.57 17.85
C THR A 256 9.50 -20.17 16.38
N LYS A 257 10.60 -20.18 15.61
CA LYS A 257 10.60 -19.84 14.17
C LYS A 257 10.17 -18.40 13.88
N CYS A 258 10.48 -17.49 14.80
CA CYS A 258 10.17 -16.06 14.65
C CYS A 258 10.82 -15.42 13.42
N ASP A 259 11.92 -15.99 12.92
CA ASP A 259 12.60 -15.57 11.68
C ASP A 259 11.82 -15.86 10.40
N LEU A 260 10.81 -16.74 10.47
CA LEU A 260 9.95 -17.09 9.35
C LEU A 260 8.63 -16.31 9.34
N VAL A 261 8.51 -15.29 10.21
CA VAL A 261 7.33 -14.43 10.36
C VAL A 261 7.78 -12.98 10.22
N LEU A 262 7.00 -12.13 9.54
CA LEU A 262 7.33 -10.73 9.36
C LEU A 262 7.42 -10.00 10.72
N SER A 263 8.34 -9.05 10.85
CA SER A 263 8.60 -8.35 12.11
C SER A 263 7.38 -7.61 12.68
N LYS A 264 6.46 -7.15 11.81
CA LYS A 264 5.19 -6.53 12.22
C LYS A 264 4.21 -7.56 12.80
N ASP A 265 4.11 -8.73 12.17
CA ASP A 265 3.18 -9.79 12.58
C ASP A 265 3.65 -10.47 13.86
N ILE A 266 4.97 -10.64 14.03
CA ILE A 266 5.51 -11.18 15.27
C ILE A 266 5.32 -10.21 16.44
N ALA A 267 5.43 -8.89 16.20
CA ALA A 267 5.14 -7.87 17.22
C ALA A 267 3.65 -7.88 17.61
N ARG A 268 2.74 -7.94 16.63
CA ARG A 268 1.30 -8.10 16.88
C ARG A 268 0.99 -9.38 17.66
N ARG A 269 1.52 -10.53 17.21
CA ARG A 269 1.35 -11.83 17.88
C ARG A 269 1.90 -11.81 19.31
N TYR A 270 3.06 -11.19 19.50
CA TYR A 270 3.65 -11.02 20.83
C TYR A 270 2.72 -10.24 21.76
N GLN A 271 2.12 -9.14 21.30
CA GLN A 271 1.18 -8.36 22.11
C GLN A 271 -0.11 -9.11 22.40
N LEU A 272 -0.72 -9.75 21.40
CA LEU A 272 -1.93 -10.56 21.58
C LEU A 272 -1.71 -11.68 22.59
N ILE A 273 -0.59 -12.41 22.46
CA ILE A 273 -0.23 -13.49 23.37
C ILE A 273 0.05 -12.95 24.77
N LYS A 274 0.75 -11.81 24.88
CA LYS A 274 1.04 -11.16 26.17
C LYS A 274 -0.25 -10.74 26.90
N GLU A 275 -1.19 -10.11 26.19
CA GLU A 275 -2.49 -9.72 26.75
C GLU A 275 -3.29 -10.95 27.19
N GLU A 276 -3.32 -11.99 26.37
CA GLU A 276 -4.07 -13.20 26.67
C GLU A 276 -3.43 -14.03 27.80
N LEU A 277 -2.09 -13.97 27.98
CA LEU A 277 -1.38 -14.59 29.11
C LEU A 277 -1.79 -14.01 30.48
N LYS A 278 -2.29 -12.77 30.54
CA LYS A 278 -2.81 -12.17 31.79
C LYS A 278 -3.99 -12.97 32.37
N ASN A 279 -4.71 -13.69 31.52
CA ASN A 279 -5.83 -14.54 31.94
C ASN A 279 -5.38 -15.85 32.62
N TYR A 280 -4.07 -16.14 32.67
CA TYR A 280 -3.51 -17.37 33.20
C TYR A 280 -2.65 -17.12 34.46
N ARG A 281 -3.18 -17.47 35.64
CA ARG A 281 -2.55 -17.24 36.96
C ARG A 281 -1.08 -17.68 37.10
N TYR A 282 -0.69 -18.78 36.45
CA TYR A 282 0.66 -19.36 36.55
C TYR A 282 1.52 -19.10 35.30
N ALA A 283 1.03 -18.28 34.36
CA ALA A 283 1.79 -17.83 33.21
C ALA A 283 2.80 -16.74 33.60
N ILE A 284 3.94 -16.75 32.93
CA ILE A 284 4.80 -15.58 32.83
C ILE A 284 4.32 -14.80 31.61
N GLU A 285 3.85 -13.57 31.87
CA GLU A 285 3.21 -12.69 30.87
C GLU A 285 4.11 -12.35 29.68
N THR A 286 5.42 -12.55 29.78
CA THR A 286 6.38 -12.24 28.73
C THR A 286 6.80 -13.49 27.95
N PRO A 287 6.30 -13.69 26.71
CA PRO A 287 6.78 -14.75 25.84
C PRO A 287 8.25 -14.56 25.47
N ILE A 288 8.96 -15.65 25.20
CA ILE A 288 10.32 -15.61 24.68
C ILE A 288 10.27 -15.89 23.17
N MET A 289 10.80 -14.98 22.38
CA MET A 289 10.89 -15.16 20.92
C MET A 289 12.24 -15.76 20.55
N VAL A 290 12.23 -16.88 19.83
CA VAL A 290 13.43 -17.59 19.40
C VAL A 290 13.33 -18.10 17.97
N SER A 291 14.49 -18.29 17.35
CA SER A 291 14.63 -19.14 16.18
C SER A 291 15.85 -20.04 16.34
N SER A 292 15.63 -21.35 16.28
CA SER A 292 16.73 -22.33 16.22
C SER A 292 17.53 -22.23 14.92
N ARG A 293 16.94 -21.71 13.83
CA ARG A 293 17.59 -21.61 12.51
C ARG A 293 18.51 -20.40 12.44
N SER A 294 17.99 -19.21 12.73
CA SER A 294 18.78 -17.97 12.71
C SER A 294 19.55 -17.73 14.00
N ARG A 295 19.33 -18.56 15.02
CA ARG A 295 19.84 -18.43 16.39
C ARG A 295 19.35 -17.18 17.12
N ALA A 296 18.44 -16.40 16.53
CA ALA A 296 17.86 -15.23 17.16
C ALA A 296 17.18 -15.60 18.49
N GLY A 297 17.47 -14.86 19.56
CA GLY A 297 16.89 -15.06 20.89
C GLY A 297 17.41 -16.27 21.68
N ILE A 298 18.22 -17.15 21.08
CA ILE A 298 18.74 -18.35 21.73
C ILE A 298 19.68 -18.00 22.90
N ASP A 299 20.62 -17.07 22.71
CA ASP A 299 21.56 -16.68 23.76
C ASP A 299 20.86 -16.01 24.95
N LYS A 300 19.80 -15.26 24.66
CA LYS A 300 18.95 -14.69 25.71
C LYS A 300 18.26 -15.79 26.51
N LEU A 301 17.64 -16.76 25.82
CA LEU A 301 17.01 -17.89 26.49
C LEU A 301 18.02 -18.69 27.33
N ARG A 302 19.25 -18.93 26.85
CA ARG A 302 20.32 -19.58 27.65
C ARG A 302 20.61 -18.84 28.95
N ARG A 303 20.76 -17.52 28.88
CA ARG A 303 20.99 -16.69 30.07
C ARG A 303 19.81 -16.75 31.04
N ASP A 304 18.59 -16.68 30.53
CA ASP A 304 17.37 -16.77 31.35
C ASP A 304 17.27 -18.13 32.07
N LEU A 305 17.63 -19.24 31.40
CA LEU A 305 17.69 -20.58 32.00
C LEU A 305 18.74 -20.65 33.13
N LEU A 306 19.96 -20.15 32.89
CA LEU A 306 21.05 -20.13 33.88
C LEU A 306 20.71 -19.23 35.08
N PHE A 307 20.11 -18.06 34.83
CA PHE A 307 19.70 -17.14 35.87
C PHE A 307 18.62 -17.74 36.77
N LEU A 308 17.65 -18.44 36.18
CA LEU A 308 16.58 -19.09 36.93
C LEU A 308 17.11 -20.14 37.92
N VAL A 309 18.20 -20.84 37.56
CA VAL A 309 18.77 -21.91 38.37
C VAL A 309 19.81 -21.39 39.39
N ASN A 310 20.60 -20.38 39.03
CA ASN A 310 21.71 -19.87 39.86
C ASN A 310 21.41 -18.57 40.63
N GLY A 311 20.17 -18.04 40.54
CA GLY A 311 19.82 -16.69 40.99
C GLY A 311 19.90 -16.42 42.51
N LEU A 312 19.98 -17.45 43.37
CA LEU A 312 19.97 -17.29 44.83
C LEU A 312 21.36 -17.10 45.45
N GLU A 313 22.41 -17.73 44.90
CA GLU A 313 23.78 -17.57 45.41
C GLU A 313 24.38 -16.22 44.98
N ARG A 314 24.17 -15.82 43.72
CA ARG A 314 24.64 -14.53 43.20
C ARG A 314 23.91 -13.31 43.77
N ALA A 315 22.61 -13.41 44.04
CA ALA A 315 21.87 -12.30 44.67
C ALA A 315 22.43 -11.99 46.08
N ARG A 316 22.91 -13.00 46.81
CA ARG A 316 23.54 -12.83 48.14
C ARG A 316 24.94 -12.23 48.06
N GLU A 317 25.71 -12.52 47.01
CA GLU A 317 27.02 -11.88 46.77
C GLU A 317 26.88 -10.43 46.32
N VAL A 318 25.97 -10.15 45.39
CA VAL A 318 25.70 -8.79 44.91
C VAL A 318 25.13 -7.90 46.03
N LEU A 319 24.28 -8.44 46.91
CA LEU A 319 23.79 -7.71 48.08
C LEU A 319 24.90 -7.44 49.10
N ARG A 320 25.82 -8.39 49.33
CA ARG A 320 27.01 -8.16 50.18
C ARG A 320 27.95 -7.11 49.57
N TRP A 321 28.20 -7.18 48.27
CA TRP A 321 29.03 -6.23 47.55
C TRP A 321 28.43 -4.82 47.54
N LYS A 322 27.13 -4.69 47.26
CA LYS A 322 26.40 -3.41 47.31
C LYS A 322 26.41 -2.79 48.72
N ARG A 323 26.21 -3.59 49.77
CA ARG A 323 26.25 -3.09 51.16
C ARG A 323 27.63 -2.54 51.54
N THR A 324 28.69 -3.18 51.05
CA THR A 324 30.08 -2.79 51.34
C THR A 324 30.51 -1.54 50.56
N ASN A 325 30.08 -1.41 49.30
CA ASN A 325 30.41 -0.26 48.46
C ASN A 325 29.57 0.98 48.78
N ILE A 326 28.28 0.82 49.11
CA ILE A 326 27.44 1.94 49.58
C ILE A 326 27.99 2.51 50.89
N GLN A 327 28.47 1.67 51.80
CA GLN A 327 29.09 2.14 53.05
C GLN A 327 30.40 2.92 52.78
N LYS A 328 31.26 2.44 51.87
CA LYS A 328 32.49 3.15 51.46
C LYS A 328 32.21 4.49 50.76
N GLU A 329 31.17 4.55 49.93
CA GLU A 329 30.70 5.77 49.27
C GLU A 329 30.14 6.77 50.29
N LEU A 330 29.32 6.32 51.26
CA LEU A 330 28.80 7.14 52.36
C LEU A 330 29.92 7.71 53.23
N ASP A 331 30.96 6.93 53.51
CA ASP A 331 32.10 7.38 54.31
C ASP A 331 32.99 8.36 53.52
N ARG A 332 33.10 8.20 52.19
CA ARG A 332 33.78 9.15 51.30
C ARG A 332 33.01 10.46 51.17
N THR A 333 31.69 10.42 51.02
CA THR A 333 30.85 11.63 50.98
C THR A 333 30.82 12.34 52.32
N LYS A 334 30.78 11.63 53.46
CA LYS A 334 30.93 12.24 54.79
C LYS A 334 32.28 12.94 54.95
N LYS A 335 33.39 12.32 54.53
CA LYS A 335 34.73 12.96 54.53
C LYS A 335 34.81 14.16 53.59
N ALA A 336 34.22 14.07 52.40
CA ALA A 336 34.21 15.19 51.45
C ALA A 336 33.36 16.38 51.96
N LYS A 337 32.22 16.09 52.61
CA LYS A 337 31.34 17.11 53.21
C LYS A 337 32.02 17.80 54.41
N LEU A 338 32.74 17.05 55.24
CA LEU A 338 33.55 17.59 56.35
C LEU A 338 34.70 18.48 55.81
N LYS A 339 35.34 18.06 54.72
CA LYS A 339 36.42 18.83 54.06
C LYS A 339 35.90 20.11 53.42
N LEU A 340 34.68 20.08 52.86
CA LEU A 340 34.00 21.25 52.31
C LEU A 340 33.55 22.22 53.41
N GLU A 341 33.05 21.72 54.53
CA GLU A 341 32.72 22.51 55.73
C GLU A 341 33.97 23.22 56.28
N LEU A 342 35.09 22.51 56.42
CA LEU A 342 36.39 23.06 56.83
C LEU A 342 36.94 24.11 55.85
N GLN A 343 36.74 23.91 54.54
CA GLN A 343 37.10 24.92 53.54
C GLN A 343 36.18 26.14 53.59
N LYS A 344 34.88 25.96 53.83
CA LYS A 344 33.92 27.06 53.99
C LYS A 344 34.21 27.87 55.25
N SER A 345 34.58 27.23 56.36
CA SER A 345 34.98 27.92 57.59
C SER A 345 36.29 28.69 57.40
N ALA A 346 37.28 28.09 56.70
CA ALA A 346 38.54 28.77 56.38
C ALA A 346 38.31 30.00 55.48
N ILE A 347 37.48 29.87 54.44
CA ILE A 347 37.11 30.99 53.55
C ILE A 347 36.37 32.08 54.33
N LYS A 348 35.47 31.72 55.26
CA LYS A 348 34.77 32.69 56.11
C LYS A 348 35.74 33.48 57.00
N VAL A 349 36.69 32.81 57.65
CA VAL A 349 37.74 33.47 58.45
C VAL A 349 38.59 34.41 57.59
N THR A 350 38.98 33.99 56.38
CA THR A 350 39.75 34.86 55.47
C THR A 350 38.91 36.06 55.00
N THR A 351 37.62 35.85 54.73
CA THR A 351 36.69 36.91 54.29
C THR A 351 36.46 37.94 55.41
N ASP A 352 36.34 37.48 56.66
CA ASP A 352 36.18 38.35 57.82
C ASP A 352 37.48 39.14 58.12
N GLN A 353 38.65 38.50 57.95
CA GLN A 353 39.94 39.20 58.04
C GLN A 353 40.11 40.26 56.93
N ILE A 354 39.69 39.96 55.70
CA ILE A 354 39.71 40.93 54.59
C ILE A 354 38.74 42.08 54.86
N LYS A 355 37.53 41.81 55.35
CA LYS A 355 36.57 42.87 55.76
C LYS A 355 37.15 43.77 56.83
N LYS A 356 37.77 43.19 57.88
CA LYS A 356 38.41 43.93 58.97
C LYS A 356 39.61 44.76 58.47
N ALA A 357 40.39 44.24 57.54
CA ALA A 357 41.46 44.99 56.88
C ALA A 357 40.94 46.14 56.01
N LEU A 358 39.79 45.95 55.35
CA LEU A 358 39.12 46.99 54.55
C LEU A 358 38.51 48.08 55.41
N GLU A 359 37.92 47.74 56.56
CA GLU A 359 37.45 48.72 57.56
C GLU A 359 38.63 49.49 58.16
N ASN A 360 39.70 48.82 58.56
CA ASN A 360 40.92 49.48 59.05
C ASN A 360 41.56 50.39 57.99
N SER A 361 41.47 50.02 56.70
CA SER A 361 41.91 50.84 55.57
C SER A 361 41.02 52.07 55.37
N LYS A 362 39.69 51.92 55.48
CA LYS A 362 38.74 53.03 55.45
C LYS A 362 38.96 53.98 56.64
N GLU A 363 39.21 53.45 57.82
CA GLU A 363 39.53 54.24 59.02
C GLU A 363 40.87 54.97 58.88
N ARG A 364 41.91 54.31 58.34
CA ARG A 364 43.19 54.96 58.00
C ARG A 364 43.01 56.05 56.95
N SER A 365 42.16 55.83 55.94
CA SER A 365 41.86 56.84 54.92
C SER A 365 41.14 58.05 55.53
N LYS A 366 40.22 57.82 56.48
CA LYS A 366 39.56 58.88 57.26
C LYS A 366 40.56 59.63 58.13
N LYS A 367 41.42 58.93 58.89
CA LYS A 367 42.52 59.53 59.68
C LYS A 367 43.55 60.27 58.83
N ILE A 368 43.82 59.85 57.60
CA ILE A 368 44.73 60.55 56.67
C ILE A 368 44.06 61.79 56.07
N LYS A 369 42.74 61.76 55.81
CA LYS A 369 41.97 62.96 55.44
C LYS A 369 41.92 63.96 56.60
N ASP A 370 41.72 63.49 57.82
CA ASP A 370 41.72 64.32 59.03
C ASP A 370 43.13 64.85 59.38
N ALA A 371 44.19 64.08 59.10
CA ALA A 371 45.58 64.51 59.25
C ALA A 371 46.04 65.48 58.13
N LYS A 372 45.44 65.41 56.93
CA LYS A 372 45.65 66.42 55.87
C LYS A 372 44.85 67.71 56.14
N ALA A 373 43.72 67.63 56.83
CA ALA A 373 43.02 68.80 57.37
C ALA A 373 43.79 69.46 58.54
N LYS A 374 44.57 68.70 59.31
CA LYS A 374 45.47 69.22 60.37
C LYS A 374 46.86 69.68 59.89
N LYS A 375 47.29 69.34 58.66
CA LYS A 375 48.57 69.78 58.06
C LYS A 375 48.47 71.03 57.15
N SER A 376 47.32 71.72 57.17
CA SER A 376 47.17 73.12 56.75
C SER A 376 47.44 74.12 57.90
N LYS A 377 47.82 73.62 59.08
CA LYS A 377 48.42 74.39 60.18
C LYS A 377 49.76 73.73 60.52
N THR A 378 50.75 74.57 60.82
CA THR A 378 52.14 74.20 61.17
C THR A 378 53.09 74.00 59.99
N VAL A 379 53.40 75.16 59.44
CA VAL A 379 54.65 75.60 58.82
C VAL A 379 55.90 75.21 59.65
N LYS A 380 57.03 75.16 58.93
CA LYS A 380 58.42 75.48 59.32
C LYS A 380 59.40 74.35 59.62
N ASP A 381 60.56 74.60 59.03
CA ASP A 381 61.91 74.15 59.37
C ASP A 381 62.31 72.75 58.85
N LYS A 382 63.11 72.73 57.77
CA LYS A 382 64.59 72.81 57.73
C LYS A 382 65.18 71.44 58.10
N LYS A 383 66.25 70.93 57.50
CA LYS A 383 67.10 71.20 56.33
C LYS A 383 68.20 70.11 56.48
N VAL A 384 68.83 69.68 55.36
CA VAL A 384 70.26 69.24 55.32
C VAL A 384 70.50 67.81 55.90
N THR A 385 71.24 66.85 55.35
CA THR A 385 72.40 66.72 54.40
C THR A 385 72.37 65.25 53.91
N LYS A 386 72.48 64.88 52.62
CA LYS A 386 73.60 64.86 51.64
C LYS A 386 74.57 63.64 51.68
N ARG A 387 74.79 63.10 50.46
CA ARG A 387 75.92 62.30 49.90
C ARG A 387 75.88 60.78 50.13
N SER A 388 76.20 59.92 49.15
CA SER A 388 76.91 60.09 47.86
C SER A 388 76.42 59.14 46.75
N GLU A 389 76.59 59.63 45.52
CA GLU A 389 76.43 58.99 44.19
C GLU A 389 77.54 57.96 43.87
N TYR A 390 77.28 57.00 42.97
CA TYR A 390 77.75 57.06 41.57
C TYR A 390 77.27 55.85 40.73
N ASP A 391 76.55 56.17 39.63
CA ASP A 391 76.46 55.52 38.30
C ASP A 391 76.26 54.00 38.13
N SER A 392 75.47 53.47 37.18
CA SER A 392 75.03 53.99 35.88
C SER A 392 73.85 53.18 35.31
N ASN A 393 73.17 53.81 34.34
CA ASN A 393 72.39 53.26 33.24
C ASN A 393 70.89 52.86 33.39
N GLN A 394 70.08 53.86 33.03
CA GLN A 394 68.98 53.78 32.06
C GLN A 394 67.65 53.13 32.48
N LYS A 395 66.85 53.99 33.13
CA LYS A 395 65.41 54.14 32.85
C LYS A 395 65.20 54.48 31.36
N ASN A 396 64.52 53.62 30.59
CA ASN A 396 63.52 54.03 29.59
C ASN A 396 62.86 52.87 28.82
N HIS A 397 62.20 51.90 29.48
CA HIS A 397 61.29 51.02 28.71
C HIS A 397 60.06 50.42 29.41
N LYS A 398 59.73 50.73 30.68
CA LYS A 398 58.58 50.10 31.38
C LYS A 398 57.54 51.05 32.02
N ARG A 399 57.55 52.34 31.67
CA ARG A 399 56.48 53.30 32.06
C ARG A 399 55.53 53.72 30.93
N LYS A 400 55.76 53.31 29.68
CA LYS A 400 54.79 53.44 28.56
C LYS A 400 53.87 52.20 28.37
N ALA A 401 54.11 51.08 29.06
CA ALA A 401 53.35 49.84 28.85
C ALA A 401 52.09 49.65 29.74
N LYS A 402 51.79 50.57 30.67
CA LYS A 402 50.61 50.45 31.58
C LYS A 402 49.49 51.45 31.31
N LYS A 403 49.69 52.46 30.45
CA LYS A 403 48.63 53.35 29.94
C LYS A 403 48.05 52.90 28.58
N MET A 404 48.75 52.08 27.79
CA MET A 404 48.24 51.56 26.50
C MET A 404 47.41 50.27 26.56
N LYS A 405 47.33 49.57 27.71
CA LYS A 405 46.48 48.36 27.85
C LYS A 405 45.04 48.60 28.30
N LYS A 406 44.70 49.82 28.73
CA LYS A 406 43.31 50.19 29.08
C LYS A 406 42.55 50.92 27.96
N PHE A 407 43.25 51.46 26.97
CA PHE A 407 42.64 52.11 25.80
C PHE A 407 42.35 51.11 24.67
N THR A 408 43.12 50.03 24.58
CA THR A 408 42.93 48.96 23.59
C THR A 408 41.75 48.03 23.92
N SER A 409 41.45 47.76 25.19
CA SER A 409 40.30 46.91 25.57
C SER A 409 38.93 47.57 25.37
N PHE A 410 38.87 48.90 25.24
CA PHE A 410 37.62 49.64 24.99
C PHE A 410 37.28 49.67 23.49
N ILE A 411 38.29 49.73 22.61
CA ILE A 411 38.14 49.70 21.14
C ILE A 411 37.68 48.32 20.64
N TYR A 412 38.15 47.22 21.26
CA TYR A 412 37.69 45.87 20.90
C TYR A 412 36.24 45.59 21.31
N LEU A 413 35.73 46.23 22.36
CA LEU A 413 34.35 46.08 22.82
C LEU A 413 33.37 46.87 21.94
N THR A 414 33.77 48.06 21.47
CA THR A 414 32.96 48.87 20.54
C THR A 414 32.96 48.33 19.11
N ILE A 415 34.08 47.78 18.61
CA ILE A 415 34.12 47.09 17.31
C ILE A 415 33.25 45.82 17.30
N PHE A 416 33.20 45.08 18.41
CA PHE A 416 32.36 43.88 18.54
C PHE A 416 30.85 44.21 18.57
N ILE A 417 30.46 45.34 19.17
CA ILE A 417 29.08 45.83 19.20
C ILE A 417 28.65 46.40 17.84
N ILE A 418 29.56 47.06 17.10
CA ILE A 418 29.27 47.60 15.75
C ILE A 418 29.17 46.48 14.70
N ILE A 419 29.97 45.42 14.78
CA ILE A 419 29.89 44.25 13.88
C ILE A 419 28.62 43.43 14.13
N THR A 420 28.10 43.41 15.36
CA THR A 420 26.84 42.73 15.68
C THR A 420 25.59 43.54 15.31
N LEU A 421 25.72 44.86 15.13
CA LEU A 421 24.63 45.74 14.67
C LEU A 421 24.52 45.90 13.14
N PHE A 422 25.53 45.50 12.36
CA PHE A 422 25.54 45.56 10.88
C PHE A 422 25.38 44.18 10.18
N ALA A 423 25.14 43.10 10.94
CA ALA A 423 24.83 41.78 10.39
C ALA A 423 23.32 41.47 10.37
N PHE A 424 22.48 42.51 10.25
CA PHE A 424 21.06 42.40 9.94
C PHE A 424 20.85 42.82 8.47
N PRO A 425 20.45 41.91 7.56
CA PRO A 425 19.57 42.29 6.47
C PRO A 425 18.17 42.50 7.06
N ASN A 426 17.66 43.73 6.91
CA ASN A 426 16.22 43.93 6.88
C ASN A 426 15.65 43.14 5.70
N SER A 427 14.79 42.18 5.98
CA SER A 427 13.79 41.67 5.06
C SER A 427 12.50 41.55 5.85
N ILE A 428 11.76 42.66 5.90
CA ILE A 428 10.31 42.63 6.07
C ILE A 428 9.79 41.87 4.86
N TRP A 429 9.12 40.72 5.02
CA TRP A 429 7.96 40.23 4.26
C TRP A 429 7.41 39.00 5.00
N ALA A 430 6.10 39.07 5.29
CA ALA A 430 5.14 38.01 5.64
C ALA A 430 5.61 36.76 6.41
N GLU A 431 5.03 36.62 7.59
CA GLU A 431 5.01 35.39 8.38
C GLU A 431 4.10 34.36 7.67
N GLU A 432 4.66 33.54 6.79
CA GLU A 432 4.04 32.27 6.39
C GLU A 432 4.51 31.19 7.37
N THR A 433 3.60 30.80 8.24
CA THR A 433 3.70 29.62 9.08
C THR A 433 3.73 28.38 8.20
N GLU A 434 4.90 27.78 8.00
CA GLU A 434 5.01 26.38 7.57
C GLU A 434 4.60 25.47 8.74
N THR A 435 3.29 25.33 8.92
CA THR A 435 2.71 24.04 9.27
C THR A 435 3.15 23.03 8.21
N GLU A 436 3.55 21.82 8.61
CA GLU A 436 3.47 20.66 7.72
C GLU A 436 1.99 20.45 7.38
N GLU A 437 1.46 21.25 6.45
CA GLU A 437 0.26 20.90 5.74
C GLU A 437 0.58 19.60 5.01
N LYS A 438 -0.15 18.51 5.33
CA LYS A 438 -0.37 17.47 4.32
C LYS A 438 -0.74 18.23 3.06
N ALA A 439 0.10 18.19 2.02
CA ALA A 439 -0.19 18.86 0.77
C ALA A 439 -1.64 18.51 0.41
N ASN A 440 -2.52 19.50 0.43
CA ASN A 440 -3.92 19.29 0.14
C ASN A 440 -3.98 18.96 -1.35
N VAL A 441 -3.87 17.66 -1.68
CA VAL A 441 -3.90 17.14 -3.05
C VAL A 441 -5.26 17.38 -3.73
N GLY A 442 -6.17 18.08 -3.06
CA GLY A 442 -7.50 18.36 -3.53
C GLY A 442 -8.36 17.11 -3.57
N THR A 443 -9.46 17.20 -4.30
CA THR A 443 -10.37 16.07 -4.49
C THR A 443 -9.72 15.03 -5.42
N VAL A 444 -9.62 13.79 -4.94
CA VAL A 444 -9.12 12.65 -5.72
C VAL A 444 -10.31 11.84 -6.19
N ILE A 445 -10.48 11.72 -7.50
CA ILE A 445 -11.58 10.96 -8.11
C ILE A 445 -11.21 9.49 -8.28
N GLY A 446 -12.19 8.59 -8.20
CA GLY A 446 -12.04 7.18 -8.53
C GLY A 446 -12.63 6.89 -9.91
N ILE A 447 -11.82 6.39 -10.83
CA ILE A 447 -12.25 6.06 -12.19
C ILE A 447 -12.15 4.56 -12.40
N ASP A 448 -13.28 3.94 -12.72
CA ASP A 448 -13.32 2.65 -13.37
C ASP A 448 -13.17 2.81 -14.88
N LEU A 449 -11.99 2.50 -15.42
CA LEU A 449 -11.73 2.54 -16.86
C LEU A 449 -12.06 1.17 -17.45
N GLY A 450 -13.33 0.86 -17.72
CA GLY A 450 -13.72 -0.45 -18.25
C GLY A 450 -13.55 -0.60 -19.77
N THR A 451 -13.59 -1.84 -20.27
CA THR A 451 -13.44 -2.11 -21.71
C THR A 451 -14.56 -1.50 -22.54
N THR A 452 -15.81 -1.63 -22.08
CA THR A 452 -17.01 -1.19 -22.81
C THR A 452 -17.64 0.06 -22.22
N TYR A 453 -17.56 0.21 -20.90
CA TYR A 453 -18.07 1.35 -20.15
C TYR A 453 -17.05 1.78 -19.11
N SER A 454 -16.95 3.07 -18.88
CA SER A 454 -16.20 3.68 -17.79
C SER A 454 -17.15 4.37 -16.82
N CYS A 455 -16.75 4.46 -15.55
CA CYS A 455 -17.55 5.04 -14.47
C CYS A 455 -16.64 5.89 -13.60
N VAL A 456 -17.13 7.04 -13.14
CA VAL A 456 -16.39 7.94 -12.24
C VAL A 456 -17.17 8.19 -10.97
N GLY A 457 -16.47 8.13 -9.85
CA GLY A 457 -17.00 8.41 -8.53
C GLY A 457 -16.08 9.32 -7.73
N VAL A 458 -16.64 9.96 -6.72
CA VAL A 458 -15.91 10.85 -5.82
C VAL A 458 -16.36 10.65 -4.39
N HIS A 459 -15.45 10.72 -3.43
CA HIS A 459 -15.79 10.75 -2.02
C HIS A 459 -15.96 12.21 -1.57
N VAL A 460 -17.19 12.61 -1.24
CA VAL A 460 -17.54 13.96 -0.77
C VAL A 460 -18.57 13.85 0.35
N ASN A 461 -18.50 14.73 1.34
CA ASN A 461 -19.46 14.79 2.44
C ASN A 461 -19.65 13.45 3.20
N GLY A 462 -18.57 12.68 3.35
CA GLY A 462 -18.59 11.40 4.08
C GLY A 462 -19.27 10.24 3.33
N ARG A 463 -19.57 10.39 2.04
CA ARG A 463 -20.13 9.34 1.20
C ARG A 463 -19.49 9.32 -0.18
N VAL A 464 -19.60 8.19 -0.87
CA VAL A 464 -19.24 8.09 -2.28
C VAL A 464 -20.44 8.48 -3.14
N GLU A 465 -20.19 9.33 -4.12
CA GLU A 465 -21.15 9.71 -5.16
C GLU A 465 -20.64 9.23 -6.51
N ILE A 466 -21.49 8.48 -7.23
CA ILE A 466 -21.25 8.07 -8.61
C ILE A 466 -21.85 9.13 -9.52
N LEU A 467 -21.04 9.68 -10.42
CA LEU A 467 -21.40 10.87 -11.17
C LEU A 467 -22.08 10.48 -12.49
N ALA A 468 -23.16 11.20 -12.81
CA ALA A 468 -23.81 11.08 -14.11
C ALA A 468 -23.08 11.96 -15.14
N ASN A 469 -23.02 11.49 -16.39
CA ASN A 469 -22.52 12.28 -17.51
C ASN A 469 -23.55 13.33 -17.97
N ASP A 470 -23.19 14.08 -19.01
CA ASP A 470 -24.03 15.10 -19.66
C ASP A 470 -25.37 14.57 -20.22
N GLN A 471 -25.50 13.25 -20.42
CA GLN A 471 -26.75 12.59 -20.82
C GLN A 471 -27.53 11.98 -19.64
N GLY A 472 -27.09 12.21 -18.40
CA GLY A 472 -27.71 11.65 -17.20
C GLY A 472 -27.36 10.18 -16.93
N ASN A 473 -26.42 9.59 -17.67
CA ASN A 473 -25.98 8.20 -17.49
C ASN A 473 -24.83 8.12 -16.48
N ARG A 474 -24.92 7.22 -15.50
CA ARG A 474 -23.85 6.99 -14.50
C ARG A 474 -22.64 6.21 -15.02
N ILE A 475 -22.80 5.56 -16.17
CA ILE A 475 -21.72 4.88 -16.87
C ILE A 475 -21.65 5.45 -18.29
N THR A 476 -20.44 5.68 -18.78
CA THR A 476 -20.19 6.27 -20.09
C THR A 476 -19.51 5.23 -20.98
N PRO A 477 -19.97 5.00 -22.22
CA PRO A 477 -19.31 4.07 -23.13
C PRO A 477 -17.83 4.41 -23.34
N SER A 478 -16.94 3.41 -23.34
CA SER A 478 -15.52 3.57 -23.63
C SER A 478 -15.29 3.64 -25.15
N TYR A 479 -15.92 4.63 -25.79
CA TYR A 479 -15.91 4.88 -27.23
C TYR A 479 -15.30 6.24 -27.53
N VAL A 480 -14.51 6.30 -28.59
CA VAL A 480 -13.95 7.54 -29.15
C VAL A 480 -14.22 7.53 -30.64
N ALA A 481 -14.71 8.63 -31.21
CA ALA A 481 -14.88 8.77 -32.64
C ALA A 481 -14.30 10.09 -33.13
N PHE A 482 -13.77 10.07 -34.35
CA PHE A 482 -13.30 11.27 -35.03
C PHE A 482 -14.22 11.56 -36.21
N THR A 483 -14.69 12.81 -36.27
CA THR A 483 -15.47 13.34 -37.38
C THR A 483 -14.61 14.35 -38.16
N ASP A 484 -15.18 14.95 -39.20
CA ASP A 484 -14.50 16.02 -39.94
C ASP A 484 -14.42 17.34 -39.16
N GLU A 485 -15.23 17.50 -38.10
CA GLU A 485 -15.29 18.72 -37.30
C GLU A 485 -14.69 18.52 -35.91
N GLU A 486 -15.10 17.46 -35.22
CA GLU A 486 -14.85 17.26 -33.79
C GLU A 486 -14.48 15.82 -33.42
N ARG A 487 -13.96 15.68 -32.20
CA ARG A 487 -13.76 14.40 -31.51
C ARG A 487 -14.95 14.13 -30.60
N LEU A 488 -15.56 12.97 -30.73
CA LEU A 488 -16.65 12.51 -29.87
C LEU A 488 -16.12 11.46 -28.89
N VAL A 489 -16.56 11.52 -27.63
CA VAL A 489 -16.25 10.52 -26.60
C VAL A 489 -17.53 10.11 -25.88
N GLY A 490 -17.68 8.83 -25.54
CA GLY A 490 -18.83 8.35 -24.77
C GLY A 490 -20.05 8.00 -25.63
N ASP A 491 -21.23 8.40 -25.14
CA ASP A 491 -22.51 8.09 -25.77
C ASP A 491 -22.62 8.64 -27.20
N ALA A 492 -22.13 9.87 -27.42
CA ALA A 492 -22.09 10.48 -28.76
C ALA A 492 -21.32 9.62 -29.77
N ALA A 493 -20.12 9.17 -29.40
CA ALA A 493 -19.30 8.29 -30.23
C ALA A 493 -19.98 6.93 -30.47
N LYS A 494 -20.59 6.33 -29.45
CA LYS A 494 -21.31 5.05 -29.58
C LYS A 494 -22.52 5.16 -30.51
N ASN A 495 -23.27 6.25 -30.44
CA ASN A 495 -24.50 6.45 -31.23
C ASN A 495 -24.23 6.51 -32.73
N GLN A 496 -23.14 7.16 -33.15
CA GLN A 496 -22.77 7.31 -34.56
C GLN A 496 -21.91 6.17 -35.13
N ALA A 497 -21.48 5.21 -34.30
CA ALA A 497 -20.56 4.14 -34.69
C ALA A 497 -20.97 3.37 -35.97
N PRO A 498 -22.26 3.03 -36.21
CA PRO A 498 -22.64 2.36 -37.46
C PRO A 498 -22.49 3.23 -38.72
N SER A 499 -22.59 4.56 -38.58
CA SER A 499 -22.47 5.50 -39.71
C SER A 499 -21.02 5.86 -40.02
N ASN A 500 -20.12 5.78 -39.04
CA ASN A 500 -18.70 6.08 -39.17
C ASN A 500 -17.80 4.96 -38.57
N PRO A 501 -17.93 3.72 -39.06
CA PRO A 501 -17.35 2.57 -38.39
C PRO A 501 -15.82 2.55 -38.38
N GLU A 502 -15.16 3.10 -39.42
CA GLU A 502 -13.70 3.08 -39.54
C GLU A 502 -13.00 4.09 -38.62
N ASN A 503 -13.70 5.17 -38.22
CA ASN A 503 -13.15 6.21 -37.34
C ASN A 503 -13.78 6.20 -35.95
N THR A 504 -14.45 5.10 -35.57
CA THR A 504 -15.02 4.91 -34.23
C THR A 504 -14.30 3.78 -33.52
N ILE A 505 -13.49 4.14 -32.52
CA ILE A 505 -12.67 3.25 -31.74
C ILE A 505 -13.42 2.85 -30.47
N PHE A 506 -13.35 1.55 -30.16
CA PHE A 506 -13.85 0.94 -28.92
C PHE A 506 -12.93 -0.25 -28.56
N ASP A 507 -13.11 -0.83 -27.39
CA ASP A 507 -12.30 -1.95 -26.87
C ASP A 507 -10.79 -1.67 -26.82
N ALA A 508 -10.36 -0.41 -26.76
CA ALA A 508 -8.95 -0.02 -26.71
C ALA A 508 -8.20 -0.67 -25.52
N LYS A 509 -8.92 -0.95 -24.42
CA LYS A 509 -8.40 -1.67 -23.25
C LYS A 509 -7.94 -3.11 -23.55
N ARG A 510 -8.38 -3.73 -24.65
CA ARG A 510 -7.86 -5.02 -25.11
C ARG A 510 -6.51 -4.90 -25.83
N LEU A 511 -6.19 -3.71 -26.37
CA LEU A 511 -4.94 -3.43 -27.09
C LEU A 511 -3.85 -2.82 -26.19
N ILE A 512 -4.24 -2.11 -25.13
CA ILE A 512 -3.31 -1.38 -24.26
C ILE A 512 -2.21 -2.27 -23.67
N GLY A 513 -0.96 -1.81 -23.74
CA GLY A 513 0.21 -2.52 -23.18
C GLY A 513 0.56 -3.85 -23.84
N ARG A 514 0.05 -4.16 -25.04
CA ARG A 514 0.31 -5.40 -25.79
C ARG A 514 1.22 -5.20 -26.98
N ARG A 515 1.71 -6.32 -27.55
CA ARG A 515 2.41 -6.33 -28.83
C ARG A 515 1.46 -6.62 -29.98
N PHE A 516 1.74 -6.06 -31.14
CA PHE A 516 0.95 -6.29 -32.35
C PHE A 516 0.90 -7.78 -32.70
N GLY A 517 2.02 -8.49 -32.55
CA GLY A 517 2.11 -9.93 -32.84
C GLY A 517 1.44 -10.86 -31.83
N ASP A 518 0.92 -10.35 -30.71
CA ASP A 518 0.26 -11.19 -29.71
C ASP A 518 -1.00 -11.86 -30.30
N ARG A 519 -1.19 -13.16 -30.03
CA ARG A 519 -2.28 -13.96 -30.62
C ARG A 519 -3.66 -13.35 -30.38
N ASP A 520 -3.88 -12.83 -29.19
CA ASP A 520 -5.18 -12.29 -28.80
C ASP A 520 -5.45 -10.97 -29.53
N VAL A 521 -4.44 -10.09 -29.68
CA VAL A 521 -4.52 -8.88 -30.53
C VAL A 521 -4.86 -9.24 -31.97
N GLN A 522 -4.19 -10.25 -32.54
CA GLN A 522 -4.48 -10.72 -33.90
C GLN A 522 -5.88 -11.32 -34.06
N ASN A 523 -6.50 -11.80 -32.98
CA ASN A 523 -7.88 -12.26 -33.01
C ASN A 523 -8.86 -11.09 -32.91
N ASP A 524 -8.61 -10.12 -32.02
CA ASP A 524 -9.45 -8.94 -31.86
C ASP A 524 -9.49 -8.06 -33.12
N ILE A 525 -8.35 -7.87 -33.80
CA ILE A 525 -8.25 -7.09 -35.05
C ILE A 525 -9.22 -7.59 -36.14
N LYS A 526 -9.58 -8.89 -36.15
CA LYS A 526 -10.52 -9.45 -37.13
C LYS A 526 -11.96 -8.96 -36.92
N HIS A 527 -12.26 -8.44 -35.73
CA HIS A 527 -13.59 -7.98 -35.34
C HIS A 527 -13.69 -6.45 -35.28
N PHE A 528 -12.58 -5.73 -35.42
CA PHE A 528 -12.58 -4.28 -35.42
C PHE A 528 -12.90 -3.71 -36.80
N PRO A 529 -13.81 -2.71 -36.87
CA PRO A 529 -14.08 -1.99 -38.11
C PRO A 529 -13.02 -0.93 -38.42
N PHE A 530 -12.29 -0.46 -37.39
CA PHE A 530 -11.18 0.48 -37.51
C PHE A 530 -9.87 -0.26 -37.75
N LYS A 531 -8.90 0.44 -38.35
CA LYS A 531 -7.62 -0.15 -38.74
C LYS A 531 -6.63 -0.13 -37.59
N VAL A 532 -5.99 -1.26 -37.32
CA VAL A 532 -4.86 -1.38 -36.39
C VAL A 532 -3.61 -1.77 -37.17
N ILE A 533 -2.55 -0.98 -37.03
CA ILE A 533 -1.28 -1.15 -37.73
C ILE A 533 -0.16 -1.51 -36.74
N ASN A 534 0.89 -2.14 -37.26
CA ASN A 534 2.10 -2.42 -36.50
C ASN A 534 3.06 -1.23 -36.60
N LYS A 535 3.38 -0.61 -35.47
CA LYS A 535 4.46 0.38 -35.36
C LYS A 535 5.40 -0.06 -34.24
N ASP A 536 6.62 -0.46 -34.62
CA ASP A 536 7.65 -0.94 -33.69
C ASP A 536 7.17 -2.05 -32.74
N ASP A 537 6.44 -3.03 -33.30
CA ASP A 537 5.82 -4.17 -32.58
C ASP A 537 4.68 -3.78 -31.64
N LYS A 538 4.21 -2.53 -31.66
CA LYS A 538 3.03 -2.05 -30.92
C LYS A 538 1.80 -1.98 -31.84
N PRO A 539 0.60 -2.33 -31.34
CA PRO A 539 -0.64 -2.06 -32.05
C PRO A 539 -0.98 -0.57 -31.95
N VAL A 540 -1.10 0.09 -33.10
CA VAL A 540 -1.47 1.51 -33.19
C VAL A 540 -2.75 1.62 -34.02
N ILE A 541 -3.71 2.41 -33.56
CA ILE A 541 -4.98 2.64 -34.24
C ILE A 541 -4.78 3.72 -35.30
N GLN A 542 -5.19 3.47 -36.54
CA GLN A 542 -5.16 4.45 -37.63
C GLN A 542 -6.59 4.87 -37.98
N VAL A 543 -6.83 6.19 -37.98
CA VAL A 543 -8.12 6.82 -38.31
C VAL A 543 -7.93 8.07 -39.17
N LYS A 544 -9.00 8.55 -39.78
CA LYS A 544 -9.03 9.85 -40.46
C LYS A 544 -9.55 10.91 -39.51
N VAL A 545 -8.81 12.01 -39.39
CA VAL A 545 -9.17 13.19 -38.60
C VAL A 545 -9.11 14.38 -39.53
N LYS A 546 -10.24 15.06 -39.77
CA LYS A 546 -10.34 16.21 -40.69
C LYS A 546 -9.76 15.89 -42.09
N GLY A 547 -10.04 14.69 -42.60
CA GLY A 547 -9.54 14.21 -43.89
C GLY A 547 -8.09 13.67 -43.92
N GLU A 548 -7.31 13.86 -42.85
CA GLU A 548 -5.92 13.39 -42.77
C GLU A 548 -5.79 12.06 -42.00
N GLU A 549 -4.93 11.16 -42.46
CA GLU A 549 -4.62 9.94 -41.70
C GLU A 549 -3.80 10.29 -40.45
N LYS A 550 -4.37 10.01 -39.28
CA LYS A 550 -3.68 10.09 -37.98
C LYS A 550 -3.59 8.73 -37.32
N THR A 551 -2.58 8.56 -36.48
CA THR A 551 -2.33 7.33 -35.74
C THR A 551 -2.32 7.61 -34.24
N PHE A 552 -3.05 6.82 -33.48
CA PHE A 552 -3.13 6.93 -32.03
C PHE A 552 -2.77 5.60 -31.38
N THR A 553 -2.00 5.67 -30.31
CA THR A 553 -1.73 4.55 -29.42
C THR A 553 -2.97 4.23 -28.57
N PRO A 554 -3.12 2.97 -28.09
CA PRO A 554 -4.19 2.62 -27.16
C PRO A 554 -4.20 3.48 -25.89
N GLU A 555 -3.03 3.94 -25.44
CA GLU A 555 -2.83 4.87 -24.34
C GLU A 555 -3.50 6.22 -24.60
N GLU A 556 -3.31 6.81 -25.79
CA GLU A 556 -3.95 8.06 -26.20
C GLU A 556 -5.47 7.90 -26.27
N ILE A 557 -5.98 6.82 -26.88
CA ILE A 557 -7.43 6.57 -26.92
C ILE A 557 -8.02 6.41 -25.51
N SER A 558 -7.31 5.70 -24.63
CA SER A 558 -7.73 5.54 -23.23
C SER A 558 -7.66 6.87 -22.45
N ALA A 559 -6.67 7.71 -22.76
CA ALA A 559 -6.55 9.06 -22.20
C ALA A 559 -7.73 9.95 -22.59
N MET A 560 -8.27 9.83 -23.80
CA MET A 560 -9.47 10.55 -24.22
C MET A 560 -10.70 10.14 -23.39
N VAL A 561 -10.84 8.85 -23.08
CA VAL A 561 -11.91 8.35 -22.20
C VAL A 561 -11.71 8.85 -20.76
N LEU A 562 -10.48 8.79 -20.23
CA LEU A 562 -10.15 9.32 -18.91
C LEU A 562 -10.37 10.85 -18.84
N GLY A 563 -10.06 11.57 -19.92
CA GLY A 563 -10.34 12.99 -20.08
C GLY A 563 -11.83 13.27 -19.94
N LYS A 564 -12.70 12.52 -20.63
CA LYS A 564 -14.16 12.65 -20.46
C LYS A 564 -14.62 12.34 -19.03
N MET A 565 -14.03 11.36 -18.35
CA MET A 565 -14.36 11.05 -16.94
C MET A 565 -13.95 12.19 -15.99
N LYS A 566 -12.79 12.81 -16.25
CA LYS A 566 -12.33 14.01 -15.56
C LYS A 566 -13.27 15.18 -15.80
N GLU A 567 -13.67 15.46 -17.04
CA GLU A 567 -14.62 16.54 -17.38
C GLU A 567 -15.96 16.38 -16.65
N ILE A 568 -16.49 15.16 -16.57
CA ILE A 568 -17.72 14.86 -15.82
C ILE A 568 -17.55 15.23 -14.33
N ALA A 569 -16.42 14.84 -13.74
CA ALA A 569 -16.13 15.17 -12.36
C ALA A 569 -15.89 16.66 -12.13
N GLU A 570 -15.22 17.35 -13.04
CA GLU A 570 -14.99 18.80 -12.97
C GLU A 570 -16.30 19.58 -13.09
N SER A 571 -17.19 19.15 -13.98
CA SER A 571 -18.53 19.74 -14.15
C SER A 571 -19.37 19.59 -12.88
N TYR A 572 -19.31 18.42 -12.23
CA TYR A 572 -20.02 18.17 -10.97
C TYR A 572 -19.44 18.96 -9.80
N LEU A 573 -18.11 19.03 -9.68
CA LEU A 573 -17.43 19.64 -8.55
C LEU A 573 -17.27 21.16 -8.69
N GLY A 574 -17.49 21.72 -9.89
CA GLY A 574 -17.29 23.14 -10.18
C GLY A 574 -15.82 23.60 -10.09
N LYS A 575 -14.87 22.67 -10.16
CA LYS A 575 -13.42 22.95 -10.01
C LYS A 575 -12.58 21.92 -10.75
N LYS A 576 -11.34 22.31 -11.10
CA LYS A 576 -10.37 21.46 -11.80
C LYS A 576 -9.97 20.24 -10.95
N VAL A 577 -9.87 19.08 -11.58
CA VAL A 577 -9.44 17.81 -10.96
C VAL A 577 -8.10 17.38 -11.55
N THR A 578 -7.13 17.12 -10.67
CA THR A 578 -5.76 16.79 -11.08
C THR A 578 -5.30 15.43 -10.59
N ASN A 579 -6.00 14.79 -9.65
CA ASN A 579 -5.58 13.54 -9.03
C ASN A 579 -6.66 12.46 -9.18
N ALA A 580 -6.24 11.24 -9.51
CA ALA A 580 -7.16 10.12 -9.68
C ALA A 580 -6.59 8.81 -9.14
N VAL A 581 -7.50 7.92 -8.74
CA VAL A 581 -7.28 6.48 -8.61
C VAL A 581 -7.93 5.81 -9.82
N VAL A 582 -7.17 5.01 -10.56
CA VAL A 582 -7.65 4.34 -11.79
C VAL A 582 -7.62 2.83 -11.59
N THR A 583 -8.67 2.15 -12.04
CA THR A 583 -8.78 0.69 -11.92
C THR A 583 -8.14 -0.06 -13.09
N VAL A 584 -7.69 -1.28 -12.81
CA VAL A 584 -7.22 -2.23 -13.82
C VAL A 584 -7.67 -3.65 -13.46
N PRO A 585 -7.80 -4.56 -14.45
CA PRO A 585 -8.04 -5.96 -14.19
C PRO A 585 -6.96 -6.54 -13.28
N ALA A 586 -7.33 -7.43 -12.36
CA ALA A 586 -6.38 -8.00 -11.41
C ALA A 586 -5.26 -8.77 -12.12
N TYR A 587 -5.60 -9.42 -13.25
CA TYR A 587 -4.66 -10.20 -14.06
C TYR A 587 -3.87 -9.37 -15.10
N PHE A 588 -3.98 -8.03 -15.09
CA PHE A 588 -3.12 -7.18 -15.92
C PHE A 588 -1.64 -7.35 -15.54
N ASN A 589 -0.81 -7.46 -16.57
CA ASN A 589 0.64 -7.47 -16.39
C ASN A 589 1.22 -6.07 -16.18
N ASP A 590 2.53 -6.03 -15.94
CA ASP A 590 3.27 -4.79 -15.68
C ASP A 590 3.15 -3.77 -16.84
N ALA A 591 3.27 -4.23 -18.09
CA ALA A 591 3.18 -3.36 -19.27
C ALA A 591 1.80 -2.70 -19.41
N GLN A 592 0.73 -3.45 -19.16
CA GLN A 592 -0.65 -2.95 -19.21
C GLN A 592 -0.97 -1.97 -18.08
N ARG A 593 -0.48 -2.26 -16.86
CA ARG A 593 -0.60 -1.34 -15.71
C ARG A 593 0.12 -0.02 -15.98
N GLN A 594 1.32 -0.10 -16.52
CA GLN A 594 2.11 1.08 -16.84
C GLN A 594 1.47 1.90 -17.97
N ALA A 595 1.01 1.24 -19.04
CA ALA A 595 0.31 1.91 -20.13
C ALA A 595 -0.98 2.60 -19.68
N THR A 596 -1.75 1.98 -18.76
CA THR A 596 -2.94 2.60 -18.17
C THR A 596 -2.58 3.82 -17.31
N LYS A 597 -1.47 3.74 -16.56
CA LYS A 597 -0.96 4.88 -15.80
C LYS A 597 -0.51 6.02 -16.71
N ASP A 598 0.21 5.69 -17.79
CA ASP A 598 0.67 6.67 -18.79
C ASP A 598 -0.53 7.33 -19.50
N ALA A 599 -1.61 6.59 -19.79
CA ALA A 599 -2.87 7.16 -20.30
C ALA A 599 -3.49 8.18 -19.33
N GLY A 600 -3.41 7.93 -18.01
CA GLY A 600 -3.83 8.92 -17.01
C GLY A 600 -2.99 10.19 -17.03
N VAL A 601 -1.67 10.06 -17.22
CA VAL A 601 -0.77 11.22 -17.37
C VAL A 601 -1.13 12.03 -18.63
N ILE A 602 -1.37 11.36 -19.76
CA ILE A 602 -1.79 12.00 -21.02
C ILE A 602 -3.13 12.75 -20.84
N ALA A 603 -4.05 12.23 -20.02
CA ALA A 603 -5.32 12.90 -19.68
C ALA A 603 -5.16 14.09 -18.71
N GLY A 604 -3.93 14.43 -18.31
CA GLY A 604 -3.65 15.47 -17.32
C GLY A 604 -4.11 15.09 -15.90
N LEU A 605 -4.03 13.80 -15.56
CA LEU A 605 -4.29 13.26 -14.22
C LEU A 605 -3.00 12.70 -13.61
N ASN A 606 -2.72 13.09 -12.38
CA ASN A 606 -1.77 12.39 -11.53
C ASN A 606 -2.43 11.13 -10.96
N VAL A 607 -2.09 9.98 -11.55
CA VAL A 607 -2.58 8.67 -11.09
C VAL A 607 -1.87 8.30 -9.79
N MET A 608 -2.50 8.64 -8.67
CA MET A 608 -1.96 8.43 -7.32
C MET A 608 -1.86 6.95 -6.98
N ARG A 609 -2.79 6.14 -7.48
CA ARG A 609 -2.83 4.70 -7.25
C ARG A 609 -3.52 3.97 -8.40
N ILE A 610 -2.97 2.81 -8.75
CA ILE A 610 -3.65 1.80 -9.55
C ILE A 610 -4.24 0.77 -8.61
N VAL A 611 -5.54 0.47 -8.74
CA VAL A 611 -6.25 -0.50 -7.91
C VAL A 611 -6.81 -1.61 -8.78
N ASN A 612 -6.72 -2.85 -8.31
CA ASN A 612 -7.34 -3.98 -9.00
C ASN A 612 -8.87 -3.89 -8.91
N GLU A 613 -9.56 -4.08 -10.04
CA GLU A 613 -11.03 -4.05 -10.16
C GLU A 613 -11.75 -4.89 -9.07
N PRO A 614 -11.43 -6.19 -8.89
CA PRO A 614 -12.10 -6.98 -7.86
C PRO A 614 -11.75 -6.53 -6.44
N THR A 615 -10.59 -5.92 -6.21
CA THR A 615 -10.23 -5.36 -4.91
C THR A 615 -11.01 -4.09 -4.62
N ALA A 616 -11.24 -3.23 -5.62
CA ALA A 616 -12.12 -2.07 -5.51
C ALA A 616 -13.57 -2.50 -5.22
N ALA A 617 -14.08 -3.47 -5.96
CA ALA A 617 -15.43 -3.99 -5.70
C ALA A 617 -15.56 -4.64 -4.31
N ALA A 618 -14.50 -5.29 -3.81
CA ALA A 618 -14.46 -5.79 -2.44
C ALA A 618 -14.55 -4.66 -1.41
N ILE A 619 -13.87 -3.52 -1.62
CA ILE A 619 -14.01 -2.34 -0.76
C ILE A 619 -15.46 -1.86 -0.75
N ALA A 620 -16.09 -1.74 -1.92
CA ALA A 620 -17.50 -1.34 -2.01
C ALA A 620 -18.44 -2.32 -1.29
N TYR A 621 -18.14 -3.62 -1.29
CA TYR A 621 -18.90 -4.62 -0.54
C TYR A 621 -18.70 -4.52 0.98
N GLY A 622 -17.44 -4.34 1.39
CA GLY A 622 -16.98 -4.61 2.75
C GLY A 622 -16.93 -3.40 3.66
N LEU A 623 -17.12 -2.17 3.15
CA LEU A 623 -16.98 -0.94 3.94
C LEU A 623 -17.88 -0.92 5.19
N ASP A 624 -19.11 -1.40 5.06
CA ASP A 624 -20.10 -1.47 6.15
C ASP A 624 -20.09 -2.81 6.91
N LYS A 625 -19.21 -3.75 6.54
CA LYS A 625 -19.14 -5.07 7.16
C LYS A 625 -18.19 -5.02 8.36
N THR A 626 -18.75 -5.19 9.55
CA THR A 626 -18.01 -5.24 10.81
C THR A 626 -18.07 -6.63 11.45
N GLY A 627 -17.07 -6.98 12.26
CA GLY A 627 -17.06 -8.22 13.04
C GLY A 627 -16.14 -9.30 12.49
N THR A 628 -16.58 -10.56 12.52
CA THR A 628 -15.71 -11.73 12.26
C THR A 628 -15.20 -11.79 10.82
N GLU A 629 -13.96 -12.25 10.65
CA GLU A 629 -13.33 -12.57 9.36
C GLU A 629 -14.29 -13.28 8.39
N ARG A 630 -14.39 -12.76 7.15
CA ARG A 630 -15.19 -13.33 6.07
C ARG A 630 -14.34 -13.53 4.82
N GLN A 631 -14.39 -14.73 4.28
CA GLN A 631 -13.88 -15.06 2.95
C GLN A 631 -14.94 -14.72 1.91
N ILE A 632 -14.60 -13.80 1.02
CA ILE A 632 -15.47 -13.37 -0.07
C ILE A 632 -14.83 -13.75 -1.41
N LEU A 633 -15.65 -14.25 -2.33
CA LEU A 633 -15.24 -14.45 -3.71
C LEU A 633 -15.83 -13.32 -4.56
N VAL A 634 -14.98 -12.49 -5.13
CA VAL A 634 -15.37 -11.52 -6.14
C VAL A 634 -15.25 -12.19 -7.51
N TYR A 635 -16.36 -12.22 -8.23
CA TYR A 635 -16.47 -12.75 -9.59
C TYR A 635 -16.81 -11.57 -10.51
N ASP A 636 -15.81 -11.09 -11.24
CA ASP A 636 -15.90 -9.92 -12.09
C ASP A 636 -15.87 -10.33 -13.56
N LEU A 637 -17.02 -10.26 -14.23
CA LEU A 637 -17.16 -10.56 -15.65
C LEU A 637 -17.68 -9.32 -16.39
N GLY A 638 -16.75 -8.57 -16.95
CA GLY A 638 -17.01 -7.30 -17.62
C GLY A 638 -17.34 -7.45 -19.12
N GLY A 639 -17.10 -6.38 -19.86
CA GLY A 639 -17.23 -6.35 -21.33
C GLY A 639 -16.08 -7.04 -22.05
N GLY A 640 -14.85 -6.92 -21.53
CA GLY A 640 -13.65 -7.45 -22.19
C GLY A 640 -12.84 -8.45 -21.38
N THR A 641 -12.95 -8.41 -20.05
CA THR A 641 -12.08 -9.11 -19.11
C THR A 641 -12.90 -9.91 -18.09
N PHE A 642 -12.27 -10.97 -17.57
CA PHE A 642 -12.82 -11.79 -16.52
C PHE A 642 -11.79 -11.97 -15.40
N ASP A 643 -12.11 -11.53 -14.19
CA ASP A 643 -11.27 -11.71 -13.01
C ASP A 643 -12.04 -12.41 -11.89
N VAL A 644 -11.32 -13.22 -11.12
CA VAL A 644 -11.81 -13.82 -9.89
C VAL A 644 -10.78 -13.55 -8.80
N SER A 645 -11.22 -13.03 -7.67
CA SER A 645 -10.37 -12.85 -6.50
C SER A 645 -11.05 -13.38 -5.26
N LEU A 646 -10.29 -14.11 -4.45
CA LEU A 646 -10.73 -14.53 -3.11
C LEU A 646 -10.05 -13.62 -2.09
N LEU A 647 -10.85 -12.95 -1.26
CA LEU A 647 -10.37 -12.01 -0.25
C LEU A 647 -10.84 -12.41 1.13
N SER A 648 -9.99 -12.18 2.14
CA SER A 648 -10.39 -12.15 3.53
C SER A 648 -10.67 -10.72 3.97
N ILE A 649 -11.84 -10.48 4.56
CA ILE A 649 -12.26 -9.18 5.10
C ILE A 649 -12.44 -9.30 6.62
N GLU A 650 -11.74 -8.47 7.37
CA GLU A 650 -11.87 -8.36 8.83
C GLU A 650 -11.66 -6.90 9.26
N ASP A 651 -12.69 -6.27 9.85
CA ASP A 651 -12.65 -4.92 10.45
C ASP A 651 -11.88 -3.87 9.61
N GLY A 652 -12.24 -3.71 8.34
CA GLY A 652 -11.63 -2.75 7.41
C GLY A 652 -10.30 -3.19 6.79
N VAL A 653 -9.80 -4.38 7.12
CA VAL A 653 -8.65 -5.01 6.46
C VAL A 653 -9.14 -5.91 5.32
N PHE A 654 -8.63 -5.67 4.12
CA PHE A 654 -8.94 -6.42 2.91
C PHE A 654 -7.66 -7.11 2.44
N GLU A 655 -7.57 -8.43 2.63
CA GLU A 655 -6.43 -9.24 2.21
C GLU A 655 -6.81 -10.11 1.02
N VAL A 656 -6.20 -9.86 -0.14
CA VAL A 656 -6.35 -10.74 -1.31
C VAL A 656 -5.55 -12.01 -1.04
N LEU A 657 -6.23 -13.16 -1.00
CA LEU A 657 -5.59 -14.47 -0.80
C LEU A 657 -5.08 -15.06 -2.10
N ALA A 658 -5.87 -14.94 -3.16
CA ALA A 658 -5.53 -15.39 -4.49
C ALA A 658 -6.34 -14.67 -5.56
N THR A 659 -5.74 -14.49 -6.73
CA THR A 659 -6.40 -13.94 -7.90
C THR A 659 -6.07 -14.75 -9.16
N ALA A 660 -7.02 -14.85 -10.09
CA ALA A 660 -6.85 -15.45 -11.39
C ALA A 660 -7.87 -14.86 -12.37
N GLY A 661 -7.58 -14.91 -13.67
CA GLY A 661 -8.49 -14.33 -14.65
C GLY A 661 -8.16 -14.72 -16.09
N ASP A 662 -8.91 -14.11 -17.01
CA ASP A 662 -8.71 -14.13 -18.45
C ASP A 662 -8.95 -12.71 -19.00
N THR A 663 -7.88 -12.06 -19.46
CA THR A 663 -7.93 -10.67 -19.93
C THR A 663 -8.59 -10.51 -21.31
N HIS A 664 -9.06 -11.60 -21.93
CA HIS A 664 -9.77 -11.59 -23.23
C HIS A 664 -10.99 -12.51 -23.18
N LEU A 665 -11.81 -12.33 -22.16
CA LEU A 665 -13.08 -13.02 -22.00
C LEU A 665 -14.11 -12.08 -21.38
N GLY A 666 -15.17 -11.75 -22.11
CA GLY A 666 -16.23 -10.88 -21.61
C GLY A 666 -17.45 -10.78 -22.53
N GLY A 667 -18.26 -9.76 -22.26
CA GLY A 667 -19.50 -9.47 -22.98
C GLY A 667 -19.35 -9.30 -24.50
N GLU A 668 -18.22 -8.78 -24.98
CA GLU A 668 -17.93 -8.57 -26.41
C GLU A 668 -17.75 -9.91 -27.14
N ASP A 669 -17.15 -10.91 -26.49
CA ASP A 669 -17.00 -12.23 -27.10
C ASP A 669 -18.37 -12.90 -27.27
N PHE A 670 -19.28 -12.68 -26.32
CA PHE A 670 -20.65 -13.20 -26.42
C PHE A 670 -21.43 -12.54 -27.55
N ASP A 671 -21.24 -11.23 -27.76
CA ASP A 671 -21.85 -10.50 -28.86
C ASP A 671 -21.31 -11.00 -30.19
N ASN A 672 -19.98 -11.17 -30.31
CA ASN A 672 -19.34 -11.67 -31.53
C ASN A 672 -19.85 -13.06 -31.94
N ARG A 673 -20.09 -13.98 -30.99
CA ARG A 673 -20.69 -15.30 -31.29
C ARG A 673 -22.10 -15.19 -31.89
N VAL A 674 -22.89 -14.24 -31.42
CA VAL A 674 -24.24 -14.00 -31.90
C VAL A 674 -24.23 -13.28 -33.25
N ILE A 675 -23.33 -12.31 -33.44
CA ILE A 675 -23.08 -11.65 -34.74
C ILE A 675 -22.70 -12.69 -35.79
N ASP A 676 -21.71 -13.54 -35.51
CA ASP A 676 -21.28 -14.62 -36.42
C ASP A 676 -22.43 -15.56 -36.79
N TYR A 677 -23.27 -15.91 -35.81
CA TYR A 677 -24.46 -16.71 -36.06
C TYR A 677 -25.43 -16.03 -37.02
N PHE A 678 -25.73 -14.74 -36.80
CA PHE A 678 -26.66 -14.00 -37.65
C PHE A 678 -26.10 -13.67 -39.03
N VAL A 679 -24.81 -13.38 -39.16
CA VAL A 679 -24.13 -13.22 -40.46
C VAL A 679 -24.25 -14.52 -41.27
N LYS A 680 -23.97 -15.68 -40.65
CA LYS A 680 -24.12 -16.99 -41.30
C LYS A 680 -25.57 -17.30 -41.65
N LEU A 681 -26.51 -16.96 -40.78
CA LEU A 681 -27.95 -17.16 -41.02
C LEU A 681 -28.44 -16.29 -42.18
N HIS A 682 -28.06 -15.02 -42.19
CA HIS A 682 -28.37 -14.09 -43.27
C HIS A 682 -27.82 -14.61 -44.59
N LYS A 683 -26.53 -14.97 -44.64
CA LYS A 683 -25.90 -15.57 -45.82
C LYS A 683 -26.61 -16.83 -46.30
N LYS A 684 -27.07 -17.68 -45.40
CA LYS A 684 -27.84 -18.88 -45.74
C LYS A 684 -29.18 -18.54 -46.42
N LYS A 685 -29.91 -17.54 -45.89
CA LYS A 685 -31.24 -17.11 -46.33
C LYS A 685 -31.19 -16.26 -47.61
N THR A 686 -30.32 -15.27 -47.67
CA THR A 686 -30.26 -14.27 -48.75
C THR A 686 -29.19 -14.55 -49.80
N LYS A 687 -28.28 -15.49 -49.54
CA LYS A 687 -27.08 -15.78 -50.35
C LYS A 687 -26.07 -14.63 -50.39
N VAL A 688 -26.24 -13.60 -49.56
CA VAL A 688 -25.34 -12.44 -49.48
C VAL A 688 -24.53 -12.51 -48.19
N ASP A 689 -23.22 -12.30 -48.30
CA ASP A 689 -22.33 -12.22 -47.16
C ASP A 689 -22.13 -10.77 -46.74
N VAL A 690 -22.70 -10.39 -45.59
CA VAL A 690 -22.60 -9.03 -45.04
C VAL A 690 -21.37 -8.85 -44.16
N SER A 691 -20.51 -9.85 -43.99
CA SER A 691 -19.36 -9.79 -43.08
C SER A 691 -18.35 -8.67 -43.41
N LYS A 692 -18.36 -8.18 -44.66
CA LYS A 692 -17.48 -7.10 -45.13
C LYS A 692 -18.17 -5.72 -45.15
N GLU A 693 -19.46 -5.68 -44.88
CA GLU A 693 -20.26 -4.46 -44.90
C GLU A 693 -20.26 -3.82 -43.51
N LEU A 694 -19.24 -3.00 -43.22
CA LEU A 694 -18.98 -2.45 -41.89
C LEU A 694 -20.19 -1.74 -41.28
N LYS A 695 -20.96 -0.98 -42.09
CA LYS A 695 -22.19 -0.31 -41.65
C LYS A 695 -23.27 -1.31 -41.22
N ALA A 696 -23.47 -2.39 -41.98
CA ALA A 696 -24.45 -3.42 -41.65
C ALA A 696 -24.03 -4.18 -40.38
N VAL A 697 -22.76 -4.59 -40.29
CA VAL A 697 -22.20 -5.26 -39.11
C VAL A 697 -22.28 -4.35 -37.87
N GLY A 698 -22.00 -3.05 -38.00
CA GLY A 698 -22.13 -2.08 -36.93
C GLY A 698 -23.57 -1.93 -36.41
N LYS A 699 -24.56 -1.85 -37.32
CA LYS A 699 -25.98 -1.90 -36.94
C LYS A 699 -26.32 -3.20 -36.20
N LEU A 700 -25.84 -4.34 -36.71
CA LEU A 700 -26.09 -5.65 -36.10
C LEU A 700 -25.46 -5.75 -34.70
N LYS A 701 -24.23 -5.29 -34.51
CA LYS A 701 -23.54 -5.28 -33.21
C LYS A 701 -24.37 -4.53 -32.16
N ARG A 702 -24.86 -3.33 -32.51
CA ARG A 702 -25.69 -2.52 -31.62
C ARG A 702 -26.97 -3.25 -31.18
N GLU A 703 -27.69 -3.85 -32.12
CA GLU A 703 -28.93 -4.55 -31.78
C GLU A 703 -28.70 -5.92 -31.10
N VAL A 704 -27.58 -6.59 -31.38
CA VAL A 704 -27.17 -7.82 -30.69
C VAL A 704 -26.84 -7.54 -29.22
N GLU A 705 -26.10 -6.48 -28.91
CA GLU A 705 -25.81 -6.09 -27.53
C GLU A 705 -27.10 -5.83 -26.74
N LYS A 706 -28.04 -5.07 -27.33
CA LYS A 706 -29.38 -4.83 -26.75
C LYS A 706 -30.16 -6.12 -26.56
N ALA A 707 -30.12 -7.02 -27.54
CA ALA A 707 -30.77 -8.32 -27.46
C ALA A 707 -30.18 -9.18 -26.31
N LYS A 708 -28.85 -9.24 -26.17
CA LYS A 708 -28.16 -9.91 -25.06
C LYS A 708 -28.65 -9.39 -23.70
N ARG A 709 -28.70 -8.06 -23.53
CA ARG A 709 -29.21 -7.43 -22.29
C ARG A 709 -30.66 -7.82 -22.05
N THR A 710 -31.52 -7.73 -23.06
CA THR A 710 -32.94 -8.11 -22.98
C THR A 710 -33.13 -9.57 -22.59
N LEU A 711 -32.33 -10.48 -23.15
CA LEU A 711 -32.37 -11.92 -22.85
C LEU A 711 -31.92 -12.27 -21.42
N SER A 712 -31.28 -11.34 -20.71
CA SER A 712 -31.00 -11.54 -19.29
C SER A 712 -32.27 -11.47 -18.42
N GLN A 713 -33.37 -10.90 -18.96
CA GLN A 713 -34.67 -10.81 -18.29
C GLN A 713 -35.74 -11.62 -19.02
N GLN A 714 -35.76 -11.58 -20.36
CA GLN A 714 -36.74 -12.24 -21.21
C GLN A 714 -36.22 -13.56 -21.82
N MET A 715 -37.14 -14.45 -22.22
CA MET A 715 -36.78 -15.75 -22.82
C MET A 715 -36.47 -15.68 -24.32
N SER A 716 -36.94 -14.63 -25.00
CA SER A 716 -36.71 -14.37 -26.42
C SER A 716 -36.83 -12.88 -26.70
N THR A 717 -36.18 -12.41 -27.74
CA THR A 717 -36.32 -11.05 -28.26
C THR A 717 -36.19 -11.07 -29.78
N ARG A 718 -36.81 -10.09 -30.44
CA ARG A 718 -36.68 -9.91 -31.89
C ARG A 718 -35.62 -8.85 -32.17
N ILE A 719 -34.76 -9.13 -33.14
CA ILE A 719 -33.76 -8.19 -33.66
C ILE A 719 -34.28 -7.70 -34.99
N GLU A 720 -34.60 -6.41 -35.04
CA GLU A 720 -35.14 -5.75 -36.23
C GLU A 720 -34.23 -4.60 -36.61
N ILE A 721 -33.78 -4.60 -37.86
CA ILE A 721 -32.91 -3.57 -38.41
C ILE A 721 -33.45 -3.17 -39.78
N GLU A 722 -33.96 -1.95 -39.85
CA GLU A 722 -34.42 -1.36 -41.10
C GLU A 722 -33.25 -1.07 -42.03
N SER A 723 -33.46 -1.30 -43.33
CA SER A 723 -32.46 -1.08 -44.38
C SER A 723 -31.10 -1.63 -43.96
N PHE A 724 -31.09 -2.89 -43.53
CA PHE A 724 -29.90 -3.59 -43.05
C PHE A 724 -28.86 -3.72 -44.16
N HIS A 725 -29.28 -4.17 -45.35
CA HIS A 725 -28.42 -4.32 -46.51
C HIS A 725 -29.20 -4.07 -47.81
N ASN A 726 -28.74 -3.14 -48.65
CA ASN A 726 -29.36 -2.75 -49.92
C ASN A 726 -30.88 -2.47 -49.81
N GLY A 727 -31.28 -1.72 -48.78
CA GLY A 727 -32.69 -1.39 -48.52
C GLY A 727 -33.56 -2.54 -48.01
N LYS A 728 -33.00 -3.76 -47.84
CA LYS A 728 -33.71 -4.89 -47.24
C LYS A 728 -33.56 -4.88 -45.73
N ASP A 729 -34.65 -5.14 -45.04
CA ASP A 729 -34.67 -5.24 -43.59
C ASP A 729 -34.10 -6.57 -43.10
N PHE A 730 -33.59 -6.56 -41.88
CA PHE A 730 -33.22 -7.74 -41.13
C PHE A 730 -34.21 -7.93 -39.99
N SER A 731 -34.81 -9.11 -39.89
CA SER A 731 -35.74 -9.44 -38.82
C SER A 731 -35.56 -10.91 -38.43
N GLU A 732 -34.97 -11.14 -37.26
CA GLU A 732 -34.73 -12.49 -36.73
C GLU A 732 -35.06 -12.54 -35.23
N THR A 733 -35.46 -13.70 -34.75
CA THR A 733 -35.69 -13.92 -33.31
C THR A 733 -34.47 -14.60 -32.69
N LEU A 734 -34.00 -14.07 -31.55
CA LEU A 734 -33.01 -14.71 -30.70
C LEU A 734 -33.69 -15.21 -29.42
N THR A 735 -33.54 -16.50 -29.11
CA THR A 735 -33.99 -17.06 -27.84
C THR A 735 -32.84 -17.14 -26.85
N ARG A 736 -33.14 -17.08 -25.54
CA ARG A 736 -32.15 -17.26 -24.48
C ARG A 736 -31.44 -18.60 -24.62
N ALA A 737 -32.20 -19.67 -24.91
CA ALA A 737 -31.63 -20.99 -25.14
C ALA A 737 -30.59 -21.00 -26.27
N LYS A 738 -30.86 -20.29 -27.38
CA LYS A 738 -29.90 -20.19 -28.49
C LYS A 738 -28.68 -19.36 -28.11
N PHE A 739 -28.88 -18.23 -27.42
CA PHE A 739 -27.78 -17.42 -26.91
C PHE A 739 -26.86 -18.22 -25.96
N GLU A 740 -27.46 -19.01 -25.07
CA GLU A 740 -26.73 -19.88 -24.15
C GLU A 740 -25.99 -20.99 -24.90
N GLU A 741 -26.61 -21.62 -25.90
CA GLU A 741 -25.98 -22.65 -26.75
C GLU A 741 -24.72 -22.11 -27.44
N LEU A 742 -24.79 -20.91 -28.01
CA LEU A 742 -23.68 -20.27 -28.75
C LEU A 742 -22.48 -19.91 -27.86
N ASN A 743 -22.70 -19.77 -26.55
CA ASN A 743 -21.73 -19.24 -25.59
C ASN A 743 -21.39 -20.21 -24.45
N ASN A 744 -21.98 -21.41 -24.43
CA ASN A 744 -21.85 -22.36 -23.32
C ASN A 744 -20.39 -22.78 -23.04
N ASP A 745 -19.54 -22.85 -24.07
CA ASP A 745 -18.11 -23.10 -23.91
C ASP A 745 -17.40 -21.95 -23.16
N LEU A 746 -17.72 -20.70 -23.51
CA LEU A 746 -17.17 -19.51 -22.86
C LEU A 746 -17.68 -19.36 -21.43
N PHE A 747 -18.98 -19.58 -21.19
CA PHE A 747 -19.55 -19.54 -19.84
C PHE A 747 -18.96 -20.61 -18.92
N ARG A 748 -18.62 -21.80 -19.43
CA ARG A 748 -17.95 -22.83 -18.63
C ARG A 748 -16.49 -22.54 -18.40
N LYS A 749 -15.84 -21.81 -19.32
CA LYS A 749 -14.44 -21.41 -19.20
C LYS A 749 -14.20 -20.54 -17.96
N THR A 750 -15.20 -19.76 -17.53
CA THR A 750 -15.10 -18.89 -16.35
C THR A 750 -14.99 -19.65 -15.02
N LEU A 751 -15.40 -20.92 -14.95
CA LEU A 751 -15.28 -21.72 -13.72
C LEU A 751 -13.82 -22.12 -13.44
N LYS A 752 -12.96 -22.16 -14.46
CA LYS A 752 -11.55 -22.56 -14.28
C LYS A 752 -10.77 -21.58 -13.39
N PRO A 753 -10.84 -20.25 -13.61
CA PRO A 753 -10.27 -19.30 -12.66
C PRO A 753 -10.83 -19.43 -11.24
N VAL A 754 -12.14 -19.72 -11.08
CA VAL A 754 -12.75 -19.95 -9.75
C VAL A 754 -12.12 -21.16 -9.04
N GLU A 755 -11.94 -22.28 -9.74
CA GLU A 755 -11.24 -23.45 -9.20
C GLU A 755 -9.79 -23.12 -8.83
N GLN A 756 -9.13 -22.31 -9.66
CA GLN A 756 -7.74 -21.94 -9.49
C GLN A 756 -7.52 -21.07 -8.24
N VAL A 757 -8.36 -20.06 -8.00
CA VAL A 757 -8.24 -19.20 -6.81
C VAL A 757 -8.51 -19.94 -5.52
N LEU A 758 -9.49 -20.84 -5.48
CA LEU A 758 -9.78 -21.66 -4.30
C LEU A 758 -8.59 -22.57 -3.97
N LYS A 759 -8.00 -23.19 -5.01
CA LYS A 759 -6.82 -24.02 -4.85
C LYS A 759 -5.60 -23.24 -4.37
N ASP A 760 -5.34 -22.07 -4.94
CA ASP A 760 -4.18 -21.24 -4.58
C ASP A 760 -4.31 -20.64 -3.17
N ALA A 761 -5.52 -20.26 -2.77
CA ALA A 761 -5.80 -19.80 -1.42
C ALA A 761 -5.85 -20.95 -0.38
N GLY A 762 -6.00 -22.19 -0.84
CA GLY A 762 -6.18 -23.36 0.05
C GLY A 762 -7.53 -23.34 0.78
N VAL A 763 -8.55 -22.73 0.18
CA VAL A 763 -9.89 -22.53 0.76
C VAL A 763 -10.86 -23.49 0.07
N GLN A 764 -11.69 -24.19 0.85
CA GLN A 764 -12.74 -25.06 0.30
C GLN A 764 -13.96 -24.25 -0.13
N LYS A 765 -14.80 -24.81 -0.99
CA LYS A 765 -16.00 -24.12 -1.49
C LYS A 765 -16.94 -23.70 -0.36
N GLU A 766 -17.04 -24.55 0.66
CA GLU A 766 -17.89 -24.37 1.83
C GLU A 766 -17.40 -23.25 2.75
N ASP A 767 -16.10 -22.94 2.69
CA ASP A 767 -15.45 -21.90 3.50
C ASP A 767 -15.60 -20.50 2.87
N VAL A 768 -16.14 -20.37 1.66
CA VAL A 768 -16.47 -19.06 1.07
C VAL A 768 -17.79 -18.59 1.66
N GLN A 769 -17.80 -17.46 2.38
CA GLN A 769 -19.01 -16.93 3.03
C GLN A 769 -19.91 -16.14 2.09
N ASP A 770 -19.35 -15.35 1.18
CA ASP A 770 -20.12 -14.54 0.24
C ASP A 770 -19.54 -14.63 -1.18
N ILE A 771 -20.41 -14.57 -2.19
CA ILE A 771 -20.03 -14.47 -3.60
C ILE A 771 -20.55 -13.12 -4.08
N VAL A 772 -19.65 -12.26 -4.56
CA VAL A 772 -19.95 -10.91 -5.03
C VAL A 772 -19.82 -10.90 -6.55
N LEU A 773 -20.89 -10.50 -7.24
CA LEU A 773 -20.92 -10.39 -8.70
C LEU A 773 -20.63 -8.94 -9.11
N VAL A 774 -19.68 -8.78 -10.03
CA VAL A 774 -19.22 -7.49 -10.55
C VAL A 774 -19.14 -7.58 -12.07
N GLY A 775 -19.37 -6.46 -12.76
CA GLY A 775 -19.36 -6.41 -14.21
C GLY A 775 -20.70 -6.82 -14.84
N GLY A 776 -21.13 -6.07 -15.85
CA GLY A 776 -22.47 -6.20 -16.44
C GLY A 776 -22.79 -7.58 -17.02
N SER A 777 -21.80 -8.36 -17.45
CA SER A 777 -22.03 -9.70 -17.99
C SER A 777 -22.39 -10.74 -16.91
N THR A 778 -22.20 -10.43 -15.62
CA THR A 778 -22.72 -11.27 -14.53
C THR A 778 -24.23 -11.25 -14.39
N ARG A 779 -24.93 -10.34 -15.09
CA ARG A 779 -26.39 -10.30 -15.18
C ARG A 779 -26.96 -11.47 -16.01
N ILE A 780 -26.12 -12.17 -16.78
CA ILE A 780 -26.54 -13.32 -17.60
C ILE A 780 -27.00 -14.46 -16.67
N PRO A 781 -28.26 -14.93 -16.75
CA PRO A 781 -28.79 -15.96 -15.86
C PRO A 781 -27.97 -17.25 -15.86
N LYS A 782 -27.45 -17.66 -17.03
CA LYS A 782 -26.65 -18.88 -17.15
C LYS A 782 -25.32 -18.81 -16.39
N VAL A 783 -24.69 -17.63 -16.37
CA VAL A 783 -23.44 -17.41 -15.63
C VAL A 783 -23.69 -17.53 -14.13
N GLN A 784 -24.75 -16.88 -13.62
CA GLN A 784 -25.15 -17.00 -12.22
C GLN A 784 -25.49 -18.45 -11.85
N GLN A 785 -26.28 -19.13 -12.69
CA GLN A 785 -26.64 -20.53 -12.48
C GLN A 785 -25.39 -21.42 -12.36
N LEU A 786 -24.46 -21.33 -13.30
CA LEU A 786 -23.23 -22.14 -13.29
C LEU A 786 -22.39 -21.89 -12.04
N LEU A 787 -22.31 -20.63 -11.59
CA LEU A 787 -21.56 -20.27 -10.38
C LEU A 787 -22.25 -20.77 -9.11
N GLU A 788 -23.57 -20.63 -9.00
CA GLU A 788 -24.35 -21.14 -7.87
C GLU A 788 -24.29 -22.68 -7.80
N GLU A 789 -24.41 -23.37 -8.94
CA GLU A 789 -24.21 -24.82 -9.05
C GLU A 789 -22.80 -25.23 -8.60
N PHE A 790 -21.78 -24.46 -9.00
CA PHE A 790 -20.40 -24.71 -8.59
C PHE A 790 -20.20 -24.60 -7.06
N PHE A 791 -20.94 -23.70 -6.40
CA PHE A 791 -20.95 -23.53 -4.94
C PHE A 791 -22.12 -24.24 -4.24
N ASN A 792 -22.58 -25.38 -4.78
CA ASN A 792 -23.57 -26.26 -4.15
C ASN A 792 -24.90 -25.55 -3.81
N GLY A 793 -25.33 -24.61 -4.66
CA GLY A 793 -26.58 -23.85 -4.50
C GLY A 793 -26.44 -22.56 -3.69
N LYS A 794 -25.24 -22.18 -3.25
CA LYS A 794 -25.00 -20.92 -2.55
C LYS A 794 -25.32 -19.73 -3.48
N LYS A 795 -26.24 -18.87 -3.02
CA LYS A 795 -26.66 -17.68 -3.77
C LYS A 795 -25.60 -16.59 -3.74
N ALA A 796 -25.44 -15.91 -4.87
CA ALA A 796 -24.63 -14.71 -4.93
C ALA A 796 -25.30 -13.52 -4.23
N SER A 797 -24.48 -12.64 -3.66
CA SER A 797 -24.90 -11.40 -3.03
C SER A 797 -25.49 -10.45 -4.07
N LYS A 798 -26.58 -9.78 -3.69
CA LYS A 798 -27.26 -8.76 -4.52
C LYS A 798 -27.13 -7.35 -3.95
N ASN A 799 -26.28 -7.17 -2.94
CA ASN A 799 -26.21 -5.92 -2.17
C ASN A 799 -25.30 -4.86 -2.81
N ILE A 800 -24.83 -5.08 -4.04
CA ILE A 800 -23.96 -4.14 -4.75
C ILE A 800 -24.44 -4.03 -6.19
N ASN A 801 -24.38 -2.81 -6.74
CA ASN A 801 -24.58 -2.58 -8.15
C ASN A 801 -23.33 -3.05 -8.93
N PRO A 802 -23.44 -4.08 -9.81
CA PRO A 802 -22.29 -4.65 -10.51
C PRO A 802 -21.60 -3.68 -11.47
N ASP A 803 -22.28 -2.61 -11.91
CA ASP A 803 -21.76 -1.64 -12.88
C ASP A 803 -21.06 -0.45 -12.19
N GLU A 804 -21.31 -0.22 -10.89
CA GLU A 804 -20.80 0.95 -10.15
C GLU A 804 -19.80 0.55 -9.04
N ALA A 805 -19.78 -0.72 -8.62
CA ALA A 805 -18.99 -1.21 -7.48
C ALA A 805 -17.49 -0.87 -7.56
N VAL A 806 -16.93 -0.97 -8.76
CA VAL A 806 -15.51 -0.78 -9.01
C VAL A 806 -15.14 0.70 -8.87
N ALA A 807 -15.89 1.60 -9.53
CA ALA A 807 -15.70 3.04 -9.38
C ALA A 807 -15.95 3.51 -7.95
N TYR A 808 -16.93 2.89 -7.27
CA TYR A 808 -17.21 3.17 -5.86
C TYR A 808 -15.98 2.88 -4.99
N GLY A 809 -15.41 1.67 -5.09
CA GLY A 809 -14.22 1.30 -4.32
C GLY A 809 -12.99 2.15 -4.66
N ALA A 810 -12.83 2.52 -5.93
CA ALA A 810 -11.77 3.43 -6.35
C ALA A 810 -11.94 4.83 -5.73
N ALA A 811 -13.18 5.33 -5.63
CA ALA A 811 -13.49 6.61 -5.01
C ALA A 811 -13.25 6.60 -3.50
N VAL A 812 -13.58 5.50 -2.80
CA VAL A 812 -13.19 5.30 -1.38
C VAL A 812 -11.68 5.38 -1.24
N GLN A 813 -10.93 4.68 -2.09
CA GLN A 813 -9.46 4.71 -2.07
C GLN A 813 -8.91 6.12 -2.38
N GLY A 814 -9.58 6.87 -3.26
CA GLY A 814 -9.29 8.28 -3.54
C GLY A 814 -9.46 9.16 -2.30
N GLY A 815 -10.59 9.03 -1.58
CA GLY A 815 -10.85 9.75 -0.33
C GLY A 815 -9.80 9.48 0.76
N ILE A 816 -9.31 8.24 0.86
CA ILE A 816 -8.22 7.89 1.78
C ILE A 816 -6.92 8.61 1.41
N LEU A 817 -6.62 8.71 0.11
CA LEU A 817 -5.41 9.35 -0.40
C LEU A 817 -5.48 10.87 -0.37
N SER A 818 -6.68 11.46 -0.48
CA SER A 818 -6.89 12.90 -0.26
C SER A 818 -6.75 13.30 1.22
N GLY A 819 -6.72 12.32 2.12
CA GLY A 819 -6.63 12.56 3.56
C GLY A 819 -7.95 13.03 4.17
N ASP A 820 -9.09 12.68 3.57
CA ASP A 820 -10.42 12.97 4.11
C ASP A 820 -10.62 12.19 5.43
N ASP A 821 -10.75 12.92 6.54
CA ASP A 821 -10.90 12.35 7.88
C ASP A 821 -12.22 11.59 8.08
N ASN A 822 -13.17 11.71 7.14
CA ASN A 822 -14.46 11.02 7.17
C ASN A 822 -14.43 9.62 6.54
N VAL A 823 -13.30 9.16 6.00
CA VAL A 823 -13.20 7.83 5.39
C VAL A 823 -12.76 6.77 6.41
N SER A 824 -13.51 5.67 6.48
CA SER A 824 -13.18 4.48 7.28
C SER A 824 -11.74 4.03 7.04
N GLU A 825 -11.03 3.59 8.09
CA GLU A 825 -9.66 3.11 7.96
C GLU A 825 -9.61 1.79 7.17
N VAL A 826 -9.50 1.88 5.84
CA VAL A 826 -9.33 0.71 4.97
C VAL A 826 -7.85 0.38 4.83
N LEU A 827 -7.47 -0.84 5.19
CA LEU A 827 -6.15 -1.40 4.91
C LEU A 827 -6.24 -2.44 3.80
N LEU A 828 -5.66 -2.12 2.65
CA LEU A 828 -5.63 -2.99 1.48
C LEU A 828 -4.29 -3.73 1.39
N VAL A 829 -4.37 -5.06 1.36
CA VAL A 829 -3.24 -5.97 1.19
C VAL A 829 -3.49 -6.78 -0.08
N ASP A 830 -2.85 -6.36 -1.17
CA ASP A 830 -3.00 -6.99 -2.49
C ASP A 830 -1.85 -7.98 -2.76
N VAL A 831 -1.92 -8.70 -3.88
CA VAL A 831 -0.95 -9.72 -4.30
C VAL A 831 -0.53 -9.57 -5.76
N CYS A 832 0.61 -10.16 -6.15
CA CYS A 832 0.98 -10.22 -7.56
C CYS A 832 0.25 -11.36 -8.29
N PRO A 833 -0.36 -11.11 -9.47
CA PRO A 833 -1.17 -12.12 -10.17
C PRO A 833 -0.32 -13.22 -10.84
N LEU A 834 0.92 -12.92 -11.20
CA LEU A 834 1.81 -13.80 -11.95
C LEU A 834 3.12 -14.03 -11.21
N THR A 835 3.69 -15.23 -11.38
CA THR A 835 5.05 -15.53 -10.92
C THR A 835 6.06 -14.74 -11.73
N LEU A 836 7.02 -14.14 -11.04
CA LEU A 836 8.15 -13.41 -11.60
C LEU A 836 9.43 -14.22 -11.43
N GLY A 837 10.25 -14.23 -12.47
CA GLY A 837 11.47 -15.02 -12.51
C GLY A 837 12.48 -14.53 -13.53
N ILE A 838 13.59 -15.24 -13.63
CA ILE A 838 14.62 -15.01 -14.65
C ILE A 838 14.89 -16.27 -15.46
N GLU A 839 15.41 -16.06 -16.68
CA GLU A 839 15.98 -17.16 -17.46
C GLU A 839 17.28 -17.66 -16.83
N THR A 840 17.40 -18.98 -16.79
CA THR A 840 18.64 -19.68 -16.42
C THR A 840 19.05 -20.64 -17.54
N THR A 841 20.24 -21.23 -17.41
CA THR A 841 20.81 -22.12 -18.43
C THR A 841 19.79 -23.16 -18.92
N GLY A 842 19.62 -23.25 -20.24
CA GLY A 842 18.67 -24.18 -20.87
C GLY A 842 17.27 -23.62 -21.13
N GLY A 843 17.05 -22.30 -21.00
CA GLY A 843 15.75 -21.66 -21.27
C GLY A 843 14.70 -21.97 -20.20
N VAL A 844 15.15 -22.28 -18.98
CA VAL A 844 14.31 -22.63 -17.83
C VAL A 844 14.07 -21.40 -16.98
N MET A 845 12.82 -21.18 -16.58
CA MET A 845 12.44 -20.08 -15.69
C MET A 845 12.76 -20.46 -14.23
N THR A 846 13.63 -19.68 -13.59
CA THR A 846 13.81 -19.73 -12.14
C THR A 846 12.88 -18.72 -11.49
N LYS A 847 11.93 -19.21 -10.68
CA LYS A 847 10.92 -18.39 -9.98
C LYS A 847 11.53 -17.68 -8.77
N LEU A 848 11.37 -16.35 -8.66
CA LEU A 848 11.84 -15.55 -7.52
C LEU A 848 10.70 -15.04 -6.65
N ILE A 849 9.65 -14.49 -7.28
CA ILE A 849 8.42 -14.08 -6.60
C ILE A 849 7.28 -14.92 -7.18
N PRO A 850 6.77 -15.92 -6.45
CA PRO A 850 5.61 -16.69 -6.89
C PRO A 850 4.37 -15.81 -7.00
N ARG A 851 3.42 -16.18 -7.87
CA ARG A 851 2.08 -15.56 -7.88
C ARG A 851 1.41 -15.62 -6.51
N ASN A 852 0.46 -14.73 -6.29
CA ASN A 852 -0.23 -14.49 -5.03
C ASN A 852 0.71 -14.09 -3.88
N THR A 853 1.92 -13.62 -4.16
CA THR A 853 2.79 -13.02 -3.14
C THR A 853 2.26 -11.62 -2.82
N VAL A 854 2.03 -11.35 -1.53
CA VAL A 854 1.60 -10.05 -1.02
C VAL A 854 2.53 -8.92 -1.47
N ILE A 855 1.95 -7.81 -1.93
CA ILE A 855 2.66 -6.58 -2.33
C ILE A 855 2.42 -5.43 -1.34
N PRO A 856 3.40 -4.53 -1.12
CA PRO A 856 4.74 -4.51 -1.72
C PRO A 856 5.67 -5.61 -1.19
N THR A 857 6.62 -6.07 -2.00
CA THR A 857 7.56 -7.15 -1.64
C THR A 857 8.95 -6.99 -2.23
N LYS A 858 9.94 -7.63 -1.61
CA LYS A 858 11.34 -7.66 -2.06
C LYS A 858 11.93 -9.06 -1.89
N LYS A 859 12.54 -9.59 -2.94
CA LYS A 859 13.25 -10.88 -2.95
C LYS A 859 14.60 -10.75 -3.63
N SER A 860 15.62 -11.38 -3.06
CA SER A 860 16.96 -11.42 -3.64
C SER A 860 17.45 -12.86 -3.71
N GLN A 861 18.12 -13.21 -4.80
CA GLN A 861 18.72 -14.53 -5.00
C GLN A 861 20.08 -14.39 -5.68
N ILE A 862 21.04 -15.20 -5.26
CA ILE A 862 22.39 -15.22 -5.82
C ILE A 862 22.44 -16.23 -6.97
N PHE A 863 22.94 -15.77 -8.10
CA PHE A 863 23.26 -16.53 -9.31
C PHE A 863 24.77 -16.45 -9.57
N SER A 864 25.24 -17.23 -10.54
CA SER A 864 26.64 -17.24 -10.96
C SER A 864 26.75 -17.38 -12.47
N THR A 865 27.94 -17.10 -13.00
CA THR A 865 28.29 -17.32 -14.41
C THR A 865 28.19 -18.79 -14.82
N ALA A 866 27.77 -19.01 -16.08
CA ALA A 866 27.61 -20.33 -16.68
C ALA A 866 28.87 -20.79 -17.44
N VAL A 867 29.73 -19.84 -17.81
CA VAL A 867 30.95 -20.04 -18.61
C VAL A 867 32.17 -19.49 -17.87
N ASP A 868 33.32 -20.15 -18.05
CA ASP A 868 34.59 -19.69 -17.48
C ASP A 868 34.99 -18.33 -18.05
N ASN A 869 35.51 -17.44 -17.20
CA ASN A 869 35.92 -16.08 -17.56
C ASN A 869 34.82 -15.21 -18.19
N GLN A 870 33.54 -15.53 -17.94
CA GLN A 870 32.40 -14.74 -18.39
C GLN A 870 32.40 -13.36 -17.72
N GLN A 871 32.62 -12.30 -18.52
CA GLN A 871 32.68 -10.92 -18.04
C GLN A 871 31.34 -10.17 -18.09
N ILE A 872 30.36 -10.73 -18.82
CA ILE A 872 29.04 -10.15 -19.03
C ILE A 872 27.98 -11.20 -18.69
N VAL A 873 27.04 -10.87 -17.82
CA VAL A 873 25.87 -11.70 -17.49
C VAL A 873 24.61 -11.01 -18.00
N LEU A 874 23.94 -11.66 -18.97
CA LEU A 874 22.64 -11.23 -19.46
C LEU A 874 21.55 -11.74 -18.50
N ILE A 875 20.73 -10.82 -17.99
CA ILE A 875 19.60 -11.12 -17.12
C ILE A 875 18.34 -10.83 -17.90
N GLN A 876 17.54 -11.87 -18.15
CA GLN A 876 16.24 -11.76 -18.79
C GLN A 876 15.15 -12.06 -17.77
N VAL A 877 14.22 -11.13 -17.61
CA VAL A 877 13.16 -11.16 -16.61
C VAL A 877 11.85 -11.57 -17.28
N TYR A 878 11.13 -12.52 -16.66
CA TYR A 878 9.89 -13.07 -17.19
C TYR A 878 8.79 -13.05 -16.14
N GLU A 879 7.55 -13.00 -16.62
CA GLU A 879 6.34 -13.29 -15.86
C GLU A 879 5.59 -14.48 -16.47
N GLY A 880 5.05 -15.36 -15.62
CA GLY A 880 4.24 -16.49 -16.05
C GLY A 880 4.49 -17.77 -15.25
N GLU A 881 3.64 -18.77 -15.49
CA GLU A 881 3.63 -20.00 -14.70
C GLU A 881 4.29 -21.20 -15.38
N ARG A 882 4.68 -21.06 -16.65
CA ARG A 882 5.26 -22.17 -17.44
C ARG A 882 6.72 -22.38 -17.06
N SER A 883 7.20 -23.62 -17.16
CA SER A 883 8.58 -23.96 -16.74
C SER A 883 9.66 -23.42 -17.71
N LEU A 884 9.31 -23.25 -18.99
CA LEU A 884 10.21 -22.75 -20.03
C LEU A 884 9.92 -21.27 -20.28
N THR A 885 10.97 -20.47 -20.42
CA THR A 885 10.88 -19.01 -20.61
C THR A 885 10.23 -18.61 -21.92
N LYS A 886 10.44 -19.38 -22.99
CA LYS A 886 9.79 -19.18 -24.31
C LYS A 886 8.26 -19.19 -24.27
N ASP A 887 7.71 -19.79 -23.22
CA ASP A 887 6.29 -20.01 -23.00
C ASP A 887 5.70 -19.02 -21.97
N ASN A 888 6.50 -18.08 -21.50
CA ASN A 888 6.16 -17.01 -20.55
C ASN A 888 6.37 -15.64 -21.20
N ASN A 889 5.85 -14.58 -20.58
CA ASN A 889 6.03 -13.25 -21.11
C ASN A 889 7.38 -12.67 -20.68
N LEU A 890 8.16 -12.18 -21.65
CA LEU A 890 9.42 -11.47 -21.39
C LEU A 890 9.08 -10.04 -21.00
N LEU A 891 9.50 -9.64 -19.79
CA LEU A 891 9.32 -8.30 -19.26
C LEU A 891 10.46 -7.35 -19.61
N GLY A 892 11.68 -7.86 -19.70
CA GLY A 892 12.84 -7.04 -19.99
C GLY A 892 14.15 -7.81 -19.91
N LYS A 893 15.23 -7.19 -20.38
CA LYS A 893 16.58 -7.74 -20.28
C LYS A 893 17.63 -6.66 -20.08
N PHE A 894 18.67 -6.96 -19.33
CA PHE A 894 19.79 -6.06 -19.10
C PHE A 894 21.08 -6.85 -18.86
N GLU A 895 22.21 -6.21 -19.14
CA GLU A 895 23.53 -6.83 -19.04
C GLU A 895 24.29 -6.27 -17.84
N LEU A 896 24.76 -7.16 -16.96
CA LEU A 896 25.72 -6.81 -15.93
C LEU A 896 27.13 -7.03 -16.49
N THR A 897 27.84 -5.93 -16.73
CA THR A 897 29.18 -5.94 -17.36
C THR A 897 30.30 -5.77 -16.33
N GLY A 898 31.51 -6.13 -16.74
CA GLY A 898 32.72 -5.90 -15.96
C GLY A 898 32.87 -6.82 -14.75
N ILE A 899 32.37 -8.05 -14.89
CA ILE A 899 32.59 -9.17 -13.95
C ILE A 899 34.05 -9.64 -14.10
N PRO A 900 34.82 -9.77 -13.00
CA PRO A 900 36.20 -10.23 -13.06
C PRO A 900 36.32 -11.64 -13.66
N PRO A 901 37.36 -11.94 -14.47
CA PRO A 901 37.62 -13.29 -14.96
C PRO A 901 37.76 -14.29 -13.79
N ALA A 902 36.86 -15.26 -13.74
CA ALA A 902 36.85 -16.33 -12.76
C ALA A 902 36.27 -17.62 -13.37
N PRO A 903 36.56 -18.80 -12.82
CA PRO A 903 35.89 -20.04 -13.21
C PRO A 903 34.36 -19.90 -13.09
N ARG A 904 33.61 -20.62 -13.94
CA ARG A 904 32.14 -20.69 -13.85
C ARG A 904 31.72 -21.13 -12.45
N GLY A 905 30.60 -20.60 -11.96
CA GLY A 905 30.13 -20.91 -10.60
C GLY A 905 30.78 -20.09 -9.47
N VAL A 906 31.81 -19.27 -9.75
CA VAL A 906 32.51 -18.47 -8.73
C VAL A 906 31.93 -17.06 -8.54
N PRO A 907 31.65 -16.26 -9.59
CA PRO A 907 31.07 -14.92 -9.42
C PRO A 907 29.72 -14.97 -8.71
N GLN A 908 29.50 -14.08 -7.73
CA GLN A 908 28.26 -14.03 -6.96
C GLN A 908 27.40 -12.84 -7.42
N ILE A 909 26.47 -13.12 -8.33
CA ILE A 909 25.56 -12.13 -8.90
C ILE A 909 24.25 -12.15 -8.11
N GLU A 910 24.05 -11.18 -7.23
CA GLU A 910 22.79 -11.03 -6.50
C GLU A 910 21.76 -10.30 -7.35
N VAL A 911 20.71 -11.01 -7.76
CA VAL A 911 19.56 -10.43 -8.45
C VAL A 911 18.45 -10.17 -7.44
N THR A 912 17.93 -8.95 -7.43
CA THR A 912 16.94 -8.44 -6.48
C THR A 912 15.72 -7.91 -7.22
N PHE A 913 14.56 -8.48 -6.90
CA PHE A 913 13.26 -8.06 -7.37
C PHE A 913 12.58 -7.26 -6.25
N GLU A 914 12.12 -6.05 -6.58
CA GLU A 914 11.33 -5.17 -5.73
C GLU A 914 10.01 -4.86 -6.44
N MET A 915 8.89 -4.98 -5.76
CA MET A 915 7.57 -4.67 -6.29
C MET A 915 6.85 -3.74 -5.32
N ASP A 916 6.32 -2.64 -5.85
CA ASP A 916 5.67 -1.59 -5.06
C ASP A 916 4.17 -1.89 -4.82
N ALA A 917 3.45 -0.91 -4.24
CA ALA A 917 2.03 -1.03 -3.93
C ALA A 917 1.10 -0.89 -5.15
N ASN A 918 1.62 -0.46 -6.31
CA ASN A 918 0.89 -0.43 -7.60
C ASN A 918 1.10 -1.72 -8.40
N GLY A 919 1.96 -2.63 -7.90
CA GLY A 919 2.40 -3.82 -8.63
C GLY A 919 3.48 -3.54 -9.67
N ILE A 920 4.14 -2.37 -9.65
CA ILE A 920 5.22 -2.02 -10.57
C ILE A 920 6.54 -2.59 -10.03
N MET A 921 7.33 -3.20 -10.93
CA MET A 921 8.53 -3.94 -10.55
C MET A 921 9.84 -3.20 -10.89
N LYS A 922 10.82 -3.33 -9.99
CA LYS A 922 12.22 -2.98 -10.21
C LYS A 922 13.12 -4.19 -9.99
N VAL A 923 13.97 -4.48 -10.97
CA VAL A 923 14.93 -5.59 -10.92
C VAL A 923 16.35 -5.03 -10.95
N SER A 924 17.15 -5.38 -9.95
CA SER A 924 18.56 -4.99 -9.87
C SER A 924 19.45 -6.21 -9.78
N ALA A 925 20.66 -6.12 -10.31
CA ALA A 925 21.68 -7.14 -10.20
C ALA A 925 22.98 -6.50 -9.73
N ALA A 926 23.61 -7.10 -8.74
CA ALA A 926 24.88 -6.63 -8.21
C ALA A 926 25.87 -7.78 -8.09
N ASP A 927 27.09 -7.57 -8.58
CA ASP A 927 28.21 -8.45 -8.27
C ASP A 927 28.70 -8.14 -6.84
N LYS A 928 28.59 -9.13 -5.95
CA LYS A 928 28.99 -8.99 -4.55
C LYS A 928 30.50 -8.77 -4.37
N ALA A 929 31.32 -9.22 -5.33
CA ALA A 929 32.78 -9.09 -5.23
C ALA A 929 33.25 -7.67 -5.55
N THR A 930 32.74 -7.09 -6.65
CA THR A 930 33.15 -5.76 -7.11
C THR A 930 32.27 -4.63 -6.57
N GLY A 931 31.07 -4.95 -6.09
CA GLY A 931 30.06 -3.96 -5.71
C GLY A 931 29.45 -3.21 -6.91
N LYS A 932 29.80 -3.59 -8.14
CA LYS A 932 29.15 -3.08 -9.35
C LYS A 932 27.72 -3.58 -9.38
N SER A 933 26.80 -2.67 -9.67
CA SER A 933 25.39 -2.97 -9.78
C SER A 933 24.83 -2.34 -11.02
N GLU A 934 24.03 -3.11 -11.74
CA GLU A 934 23.15 -2.62 -12.79
C GLU A 934 21.71 -2.85 -12.34
N SER A 935 20.81 -1.97 -12.72
CA SER A 935 19.40 -2.17 -12.42
C SER A 935 18.55 -1.70 -13.56
N ILE A 936 17.52 -2.47 -13.84
CA ILE A 936 16.40 -2.07 -14.67
C ILE A 936 15.24 -1.84 -13.71
N THR A 937 14.71 -0.62 -13.65
CA THR A 937 13.28 -0.57 -13.32
C THR A 937 12.62 -1.23 -14.50
N ILE A 938 11.76 -2.23 -14.30
CA ILE A 938 10.97 -2.78 -15.40
C ILE A 938 9.92 -1.72 -15.72
N THR A 939 10.41 -0.63 -16.30
CA THR A 939 9.74 0.19 -17.27
C THR A 939 10.01 -0.59 -18.53
N ASN A 940 8.98 -1.09 -19.19
CA ASN A 940 9.18 -1.86 -20.40
C ASN A 940 9.71 -0.93 -21.50
N ASP A 941 11.02 -0.62 -21.52
CA ASP A 941 11.62 0.38 -22.43
C ASP A 941 11.39 0.00 -23.90
N LYS A 942 11.12 -1.29 -24.15
CA LYS A 942 10.63 -1.81 -25.44
C LYS A 942 9.13 -2.07 -25.36
N GLY A 943 8.32 -1.03 -25.55
CA GLY A 943 6.87 -1.13 -25.48
C GLY A 943 6.20 0.08 -24.85
N ARG A 944 6.88 0.71 -23.88
CA ARG A 944 6.42 1.93 -23.22
C ARG A 944 6.67 3.16 -24.07
N LEU A 945 5.89 4.20 -23.83
CA LEU A 945 6.14 5.55 -24.33
C LEU A 945 7.35 6.15 -23.63
N SER A 946 8.26 6.76 -24.37
CA SER A 946 9.34 7.55 -23.79
C SER A 946 8.76 8.78 -23.08
N LYS A 947 9.53 9.41 -22.18
CA LYS A 947 9.05 10.62 -21.53
C LYS A 947 8.75 11.72 -22.55
N GLU A 948 9.58 11.85 -23.58
CA GLU A 948 9.41 12.79 -24.67
C GLU A 948 8.16 12.46 -25.51
N GLU A 949 7.83 11.18 -25.70
CA GLU A 949 6.58 10.78 -26.34
C GLU A 949 5.36 11.10 -25.48
N ILE A 950 5.42 10.85 -24.16
CA ILE A 950 4.35 11.21 -23.23
C ILE A 950 4.15 12.73 -23.21
N ASP A 951 5.22 13.51 -23.08
CA ASP A 951 5.15 14.97 -23.03
C ASP A 951 4.54 15.51 -24.34
N ARG A 952 4.94 14.98 -25.51
CA ARG A 952 4.30 15.31 -26.80
C ARG A 952 2.81 14.93 -26.83
N MET A 953 2.45 13.75 -26.33
CA MET A 953 1.05 13.29 -26.29
C MET A 953 0.20 14.12 -25.31
N VAL A 954 0.79 14.59 -24.21
CA VAL A 954 0.15 15.54 -23.28
C VAL A 954 -0.13 16.86 -24.01
N GLU A 955 0.86 17.41 -24.73
CA GLU A 955 0.66 18.63 -25.53
C GLU A 955 -0.43 18.45 -26.59
N GLU A 956 -0.43 17.33 -27.32
CA GLU A 956 -1.48 17.01 -28.30
C GLU A 956 -2.85 16.84 -27.62
N ALA A 957 -2.92 16.19 -26.45
CA ALA A 957 -4.16 16.02 -25.69
C ALA A 957 -4.70 17.37 -25.17
N GLU A 958 -3.83 18.28 -24.75
CA GLU A 958 -4.19 19.65 -24.35
C GLU A 958 -4.72 20.47 -25.55
N GLN A 959 -4.12 20.33 -26.74
CA GLN A 959 -4.64 20.95 -27.96
C GLN A 959 -6.06 20.44 -28.29
N PHE A 960 -6.29 19.13 -28.23
CA PHE A 960 -7.63 18.59 -28.45
C PHE A 960 -8.62 19.03 -27.37
N ALA A 961 -8.20 19.10 -26.10
CA ALA A 961 -9.07 19.58 -25.02
C ALA A 961 -9.47 21.05 -25.22
N GLU A 962 -8.57 21.88 -25.73
CA GLU A 962 -8.86 23.27 -26.07
C GLU A 962 -9.77 23.39 -27.31
N GLU A 963 -9.56 22.56 -28.34
CA GLU A 963 -10.48 22.46 -29.48
C GLU A 963 -11.90 22.07 -29.00
N ASP A 964 -12.01 21.04 -28.16
CA ASP A 964 -13.28 20.59 -27.59
C ASP A 964 -13.94 21.68 -26.74
N ARG A 965 -13.16 22.46 -25.97
CA ARG A 965 -13.67 23.61 -25.19
C ARG A 965 -14.23 24.70 -26.10
N ILE A 966 -13.50 25.09 -27.14
CA ILE A 966 -13.93 26.10 -28.11
C ILE A 966 -15.20 25.65 -28.82
N GLN A 967 -15.27 24.38 -29.23
CA GLN A 967 -16.46 23.82 -29.87
C GLN A 967 -17.67 23.78 -28.92
N ARG A 968 -17.46 23.39 -27.66
CA ARG A 968 -18.51 23.41 -26.63
C ARG A 968 -19.06 24.81 -26.43
N GLU A 969 -18.19 25.81 -26.24
CA GLU A 969 -18.60 27.21 -26.10
C GLU A 969 -19.35 27.72 -27.33
N ARG A 970 -18.92 27.35 -28.54
CA ARG A 970 -19.63 27.67 -29.78
C ARG A 970 -21.04 27.08 -29.79
N ILE A 971 -21.18 25.80 -29.44
CA ILE A 971 -22.48 25.10 -29.39
C ILE A 971 -23.39 25.71 -28.31
N GLU A 972 -22.85 26.06 -27.14
CA GLU A 972 -23.59 26.74 -26.09
C GLU A 972 -24.09 28.12 -26.54
N THR A 973 -23.23 28.95 -27.13
CA THR A 973 -23.63 30.26 -27.68
C THR A 973 -24.68 30.10 -28.78
N ARG A 974 -24.52 29.09 -29.66
CA ARG A 974 -25.52 28.75 -30.69
C ARG A 974 -26.86 28.41 -30.06
N ASN A 975 -26.88 27.51 -29.07
CA ASN A 975 -28.10 27.09 -28.39
C ASN A 975 -28.75 28.25 -27.62
N GLN A 976 -27.96 29.16 -27.05
CA GLN A 976 -28.47 30.38 -26.41
C GLN A 976 -29.15 31.31 -27.42
N LEU A 977 -28.53 31.54 -28.59
CA LEU A 977 -29.12 32.33 -29.67
C LEU A 977 -30.42 31.69 -30.16
N GLU A 978 -30.41 30.37 -30.40
CA GLU A 978 -31.60 29.63 -30.83
C GLU A 978 -32.73 29.71 -29.79
N SER A 979 -32.42 29.47 -28.52
CA SER A 979 -33.38 29.58 -27.42
C SER A 979 -33.94 31.00 -27.29
N PHE A 980 -33.09 32.02 -27.44
CA PHE A 980 -33.50 33.42 -27.40
C PHE A 980 -34.46 33.76 -28.56
N VAL A 981 -34.13 33.34 -29.77
CA VAL A 981 -34.97 33.50 -30.97
C VAL A 981 -36.34 32.84 -30.78
N TYR A 982 -36.38 31.59 -30.31
CA TYR A 982 -37.64 30.88 -30.07
C TYR A 982 -38.45 31.47 -28.91
N SER A 983 -37.80 31.90 -27.83
CA SER A 983 -38.45 32.59 -26.71
C SER A 983 -39.11 33.89 -27.18
N LEU A 984 -38.40 34.70 -27.98
CA LEU A 984 -38.96 35.93 -28.54
C LEU A 984 -40.12 35.67 -29.50
N LYS A 985 -39.98 34.64 -30.36
CA LYS A 985 -41.05 34.21 -31.26
C LYS A 985 -42.31 33.80 -30.48
N ALA A 986 -42.15 33.09 -29.37
CA ALA A 986 -43.26 32.70 -28.49
C ALA A 986 -43.88 33.91 -27.79
N GLN A 987 -43.07 34.77 -27.16
CA GLN A 987 -43.53 35.97 -26.44
C GLN A 987 -44.29 36.97 -27.34
N VAL A 988 -43.90 37.09 -28.61
CA VAL A 988 -44.57 37.95 -29.59
C VAL A 988 -45.82 37.30 -30.20
N ALA A 989 -45.89 35.96 -30.19
CA ALA A 989 -47.06 35.20 -30.66
C ALA A 989 -48.12 35.01 -29.56
N ASP A 990 -47.74 35.11 -28.28
CA ASP A 990 -48.63 34.94 -27.15
C ASP A 990 -49.51 36.18 -26.95
N ASP A 991 -50.82 36.01 -27.10
CA ASP A 991 -51.85 37.03 -26.87
C ASP A 991 -52.09 37.29 -25.36
N GLY A 992 -51.33 36.66 -24.45
CA GLY A 992 -51.43 36.82 -22.99
C GLY A 992 -50.66 38.02 -22.40
N ASP A 993 -49.36 38.15 -22.72
CA ASP A 993 -48.41 39.02 -21.99
C ASP A 993 -47.80 40.15 -22.85
N LEU A 994 -46.71 39.86 -23.57
CA LEU A 994 -45.93 40.84 -24.33
C LEU A 994 -46.65 41.22 -25.63
N GLY A 995 -47.28 40.23 -26.27
CA GLY A 995 -48.01 40.38 -27.52
C GLY A 995 -49.23 41.32 -27.43
N LYS A 996 -49.82 41.60 -26.26
CA LYS A 996 -50.90 42.61 -26.17
C LYS A 996 -50.41 44.02 -25.93
N LYS A 997 -49.25 44.19 -25.29
CA LYS A 997 -48.72 45.50 -24.90
C LYS A 997 -47.89 46.15 -26.00
N LEU A 998 -47.34 45.34 -26.93
CA LEU A 998 -46.65 45.82 -28.12
C LEU A 998 -47.65 46.40 -29.14
N ASN A 999 -47.36 47.59 -29.67
CA ASN A 999 -48.07 48.11 -30.85
C ASN A 999 -47.71 47.28 -32.11
N ASP A 1000 -48.51 47.40 -33.17
CA ASP A 1000 -48.34 46.58 -34.38
C ASP A 1000 -47.01 46.85 -35.12
N GLU A 1001 -46.46 48.05 -34.99
CA GLU A 1001 -45.18 48.45 -35.60
C GLU A 1001 -44.00 47.78 -34.89
N ASP A 1002 -43.99 47.78 -33.55
CA ASP A 1002 -43.00 47.12 -32.70
C ASP A 1002 -43.08 45.59 -32.84
N LYS A 1003 -44.28 45.03 -32.94
CA LYS A 1003 -44.47 43.58 -33.24
C LYS A 1003 -43.86 43.20 -34.57
N THR A 1004 -44.10 44.01 -35.60
CA THR A 1004 -43.59 43.74 -36.95
C THR A 1004 -42.06 43.82 -36.95
N THR A 1005 -41.51 44.83 -36.28
CA THR A 1005 -40.06 45.02 -36.11
C THR A 1005 -39.39 43.82 -35.42
N ILE A 1006 -39.96 43.31 -34.32
CA ILE A 1006 -39.40 42.13 -33.64
C ILE A 1006 -39.55 40.88 -34.51
N LYS A 1007 -40.71 40.68 -35.17
CA LYS A 1007 -40.91 39.51 -36.05
C LYS A 1007 -39.94 39.50 -37.23
N ASP A 1008 -39.68 40.64 -37.84
CA ASP A 1008 -38.73 40.76 -38.95
C ASP A 1008 -37.29 40.53 -38.49
N ALA A 1009 -36.90 41.06 -37.32
CA ALA A 1009 -35.59 40.79 -36.73
C ALA A 1009 -35.41 39.30 -36.39
N VAL A 1010 -36.39 38.68 -35.73
CA VAL A 1010 -36.40 37.24 -35.42
C VAL A 1010 -36.32 36.41 -36.70
N LYS A 1011 -37.10 36.75 -37.73
CA LYS A 1011 -37.07 36.05 -39.01
C LYS A 1011 -35.70 36.17 -39.69
N LYS A 1012 -35.13 37.37 -39.73
CA LYS A 1012 -33.79 37.61 -40.29
C LYS A 1012 -32.72 36.80 -39.55
N THR A 1013 -32.82 36.71 -38.22
CA THR A 1013 -31.90 35.89 -37.42
C THR A 1013 -32.10 34.39 -37.68
N ILE A 1014 -33.33 33.91 -37.85
CA ILE A 1014 -33.62 32.51 -38.22
C ILE A 1014 -33.04 32.18 -39.60
N ASP A 1015 -33.32 33.01 -40.61
CA ASP A 1015 -32.83 32.80 -41.97
C ASP A 1015 -31.28 32.79 -41.99
N TRP A 1016 -30.64 33.70 -41.24
CA TRP A 1016 -29.19 33.68 -41.08
C TRP A 1016 -28.69 32.42 -40.35
N PHE A 1017 -29.39 32.00 -39.30
CA PHE A 1017 -29.04 30.83 -38.49
C PHE A 1017 -29.16 29.52 -39.30
N ASP A 1018 -30.16 29.40 -40.16
CA ASP A 1018 -30.33 28.24 -41.05
C ASP A 1018 -29.22 28.17 -42.11
N GLU A 1019 -28.78 29.31 -42.64
CA GLU A 1019 -27.73 29.38 -43.66
C GLU A 1019 -26.31 29.25 -43.08
N HIS A 1020 -26.04 29.86 -41.92
CA HIS A 1020 -24.68 30.04 -41.40
C HIS A 1020 -24.47 29.40 -40.02
N GLY A 1021 -25.52 29.07 -39.27
CA GLY A 1021 -25.42 28.63 -37.87
C GLY A 1021 -24.69 27.29 -37.66
N HIS A 1022 -24.50 26.49 -38.71
CA HIS A 1022 -23.69 25.27 -38.65
C HIS A 1022 -22.18 25.55 -38.72
N SER A 1023 -21.76 26.58 -39.45
CA SER A 1023 -20.34 26.91 -39.66
C SER A 1023 -19.88 28.17 -38.94
N ALA A 1024 -20.80 28.96 -38.39
CA ALA A 1024 -20.51 30.22 -37.73
C ALA A 1024 -19.59 30.03 -36.52
N THR A 1025 -18.68 30.99 -36.34
CA THR A 1025 -17.81 31.11 -35.17
C THR A 1025 -18.58 31.60 -33.94
N LYS A 1026 -17.99 31.46 -32.75
CA LYS A 1026 -18.59 31.95 -31.52
C LYS A 1026 -18.85 33.46 -31.59
N GLU A 1027 -17.90 34.20 -32.13
CA GLU A 1027 -17.95 35.65 -32.28
C GLU A 1027 -19.10 36.08 -33.21
N GLU A 1028 -19.31 35.39 -34.33
CA GLU A 1028 -20.42 35.66 -35.24
C GLU A 1028 -21.79 35.34 -34.61
N LEU A 1029 -21.87 34.28 -33.81
CA LEU A 1029 -23.09 33.91 -33.07
C LEU A 1029 -23.41 34.95 -31.97
N ASP A 1030 -22.40 35.40 -31.23
CA ASP A 1030 -22.54 36.45 -30.22
C ASP A 1030 -22.92 37.79 -30.86
N GLU A 1031 -22.29 38.19 -31.96
CA GLU A 1031 -22.62 39.41 -32.71
C GLU A 1031 -24.08 39.38 -33.20
N LYS A 1032 -24.53 38.24 -33.72
CA LYS A 1032 -25.93 38.08 -34.15
C LYS A 1032 -26.92 38.10 -33.00
N ARG A 1033 -26.53 37.58 -31.83
CA ARG A 1033 -27.33 37.71 -30.60
C ARG A 1033 -27.42 39.17 -30.17
N GLU A 1034 -26.30 39.90 -30.16
CA GLU A 1034 -26.25 41.32 -29.82
C GLU A 1034 -27.04 42.18 -30.80
N GLU A 1035 -26.98 41.90 -32.10
CA GLU A 1035 -27.80 42.55 -33.13
C GLU A 1035 -29.29 42.39 -32.81
N LEU A 1036 -29.75 41.15 -32.57
CA LEU A 1036 -31.15 40.88 -32.23
C LEU A 1036 -31.55 41.57 -30.92
N GLN A 1037 -30.66 41.51 -29.92
CA GLN A 1037 -30.89 42.11 -28.61
C GLN A 1037 -30.92 43.65 -28.66
N SER A 1038 -30.14 44.27 -29.54
CA SER A 1038 -30.15 45.73 -29.76
C SER A 1038 -31.47 46.24 -30.34
N VAL A 1039 -32.18 45.41 -31.11
CA VAL A 1039 -33.51 45.72 -31.64
C VAL A 1039 -34.59 45.50 -30.58
N VAL A 1040 -34.48 44.42 -29.82
CA VAL A 1040 -35.52 43.99 -28.87
C VAL A 1040 -35.47 44.77 -27.54
N ASN A 1041 -34.28 45.08 -27.02
CA ASN A 1041 -34.12 45.73 -25.72
C ASN A 1041 -34.78 47.12 -25.64
N PRO A 1042 -34.67 48.03 -26.63
CA PRO A 1042 -35.36 49.33 -26.59
C PRO A 1042 -36.88 49.21 -26.60
N ILE A 1043 -37.43 48.19 -27.24
CA ILE A 1043 -38.87 47.95 -27.33
C ILE A 1043 -39.41 47.38 -26.02
N THR A 1044 -38.72 46.37 -25.48
CA THR A 1044 -39.08 45.74 -24.20
C THR A 1044 -38.86 46.67 -23.00
N SER A 1045 -37.81 47.50 -22.99
CA SER A 1045 -37.57 48.47 -21.91
C SER A 1045 -38.62 49.59 -21.86
N LYS A 1046 -39.13 50.07 -23.00
CA LYS A 1046 -40.27 51.01 -23.04
C LYS A 1046 -41.52 50.43 -22.39
N LEU A 1047 -41.77 49.14 -22.61
CA LEU A 1047 -42.91 48.42 -22.02
C LEU A 1047 -42.83 48.27 -20.51
N TYR A 1048 -41.64 48.03 -19.96
CA TYR A 1048 -41.43 47.96 -18.51
C TYR A 1048 -41.42 49.35 -17.87
N ALA A 1049 -40.91 50.38 -18.55
CA ALA A 1049 -40.95 51.76 -18.08
C ALA A 1049 -42.38 52.35 -18.04
N ASP A 1050 -43.26 51.97 -18.98
CA ASP A 1050 -44.67 52.34 -18.94
C ASP A 1050 -45.47 51.54 -17.89
N GLY A 1051 -44.96 50.38 -17.45
CA GLY A 1051 -45.57 49.50 -16.44
C GLY A 1051 -45.41 49.94 -14.98
N GLU A 1052 -44.38 50.74 -14.65
CA GLU A 1052 -44.13 51.21 -13.27
C GLU A 1052 -45.06 52.35 -12.81
N SER A 1053 -45.98 52.82 -13.66
CA SER A 1053 -46.98 53.84 -13.29
C SER A 1053 -48.26 53.27 -12.66
N SER A 1054 -48.37 51.96 -12.44
CA SER A 1054 -49.56 51.37 -11.82
C SER A 1054 -49.32 50.03 -11.10
N GLN A 1055 -48.78 50.08 -9.88
CA GLN A 1055 -49.23 49.28 -8.73
C GLN A 1055 -48.34 49.52 -7.51
N GLN A 1056 -48.88 50.27 -6.54
CA GLN A 1056 -48.35 50.35 -5.18
C GLN A 1056 -49.27 49.51 -4.29
N SER A 1057 -48.83 48.32 -3.89
CA SER A 1057 -49.30 47.64 -2.68
C SER A 1057 -48.29 46.58 -2.27
N GLU A 1058 -47.64 46.84 -1.13
CA GLU A 1058 -46.71 45.98 -0.41
C GLU A 1058 -47.37 44.67 0.06
N GLU A 1059 -46.73 43.53 -0.15
CA GLU A 1059 -46.40 42.55 0.90
C GLU A 1059 -45.37 41.50 0.39
N PRO A 1060 -44.44 41.02 1.23
CA PRO A 1060 -43.25 40.30 0.80
C PRO A 1060 -43.48 38.78 0.66
N LEU A 1061 -43.00 38.19 -0.44
CA LEU A 1061 -42.95 36.73 -0.65
C LEU A 1061 -41.54 36.17 -0.37
N ASP A 1062 -41.55 35.04 0.32
CA ASP A 1062 -40.48 34.22 0.90
C ASP A 1062 -39.53 33.63 -0.17
N PRO A 1063 -38.19 33.66 -0.01
CA PRO A 1063 -37.26 33.20 -1.03
C PRO A 1063 -36.82 31.75 -0.78
N HIS A 1064 -37.64 30.77 -1.14
CA HIS A 1064 -37.18 29.39 -1.35
C HIS A 1064 -38.19 28.61 -2.20
N ASP A 1065 -37.97 28.59 -3.52
CA ASP A 1065 -38.29 27.45 -4.40
C ASP A 1065 -37.74 27.74 -5.80
N GLU A 1066 -36.46 27.41 -6.01
CA GLU A 1066 -35.89 27.19 -7.34
C GLU A 1066 -35.74 25.67 -7.52
N LEU A 1067 -36.39 25.13 -8.56
CA LEU A 1067 -36.20 23.80 -9.12
C LEU A 1067 -35.80 23.92 -10.58
#